data_AF-A0A5C3F114-F1
#
_entry.id   AF-A0A5C3F114-F1
#
_cell.length_a   1.000
_cell.length_b   1.000
_cell.length_c   1.000
_cell.angle_alpha   90.00
_cell.angle_beta   90.00
_cell.angle_gamma   90.00
#
_symmetry.space_group_name_H-M   'P 1'
#
loop_
_entity.id
_entity.type
_entity.pdbx_description
1 polymer ?
#
loop_
_entity_poly.entity_id
_entity_poly.type
_entity_poly.pdbx_seq_one_letter_code
_entity_poly.pdbx_strand_id
1 'polypeptide(L)'
;MRPTTAAASASASCLRARSTANRSIAAPFMTAAAAHHSYRRPTAATPSTTCAAPSASALLHQQTRSLFGLSLFGAKKPKDDAADPFAAGRRKQPILSQDNLFHPFSQSPIPAIRARGERIRSLAPCPVSMAKYKQRRLVNFECPDCGWPTHFSEKEWQEDTEHPKYVARLREANEDEHDLRSGRDMNEFKLPGPQGFEETINMSSWDVFFYTRNFNSIESDRSRRHVSKLLTFPTTVGAVIHENSPYTKRSRRLTHEGLRSMIALRQTLHPKAGDKPSLDVMRIFVVGARAEASLPPAVWDQLTYMFPNVPFHVYLIGPEAPLPGDGASSNKAAPTTTQQQDAQANGGSSDNNSNNNGGGSGSISMHKGRTRKSNFGVPSRTVVVSEGLTITTIQSKYEEVHAQFEPFDPYTDVFFAFSPGFGFPSQVAVEEADRARQEGRDDVRRMQAARSTYHAAGAESAESTEASAARAADEAVEEVAAQMAEQQRDRAAMSGGEEGSSARGHYTVDASAQPAGGDVPAQEPAPIFSSPRGDSFTALTAAPVVQAQREWAKALGQILSTRCALVATGFSPADVERDVLAFESVEGVRGEFDWLITPGENVFASQQWAVADFDPRVAVKANWGLWAVRGKRYDIQGPTGQ
;
A
#
# COMPACT_ATOMS: atom_id res chain seq x y z
N MET A 1 -12.94 -58.28 -15.69
CA MET A 1 -13.91 -59.31 -16.12
C MET A 1 -14.80 -59.71 -14.93
N ARG A 2 -15.98 -60.28 -15.20
CA ARG A 2 -16.87 -60.95 -14.21
C ARG A 2 -16.42 -62.44 -14.04
N PRO A 3 -16.98 -63.30 -13.15
CA PRO A 3 -18.38 -63.27 -12.65
C PRO A 3 -18.66 -63.68 -11.17
N THR A 4 -19.87 -63.32 -10.71
CA THR A 4 -20.89 -64.09 -9.92
C THR A 4 -20.49 -65.03 -8.76
N THR A 5 -21.30 -65.24 -7.71
CA THR A 5 -22.79 -65.30 -7.62
C THR A 5 -23.36 -64.60 -6.36
N ALA A 6 -24.69 -64.63 -6.19
CA ALA A 6 -25.40 -64.10 -5.02
C ALA A 6 -26.59 -65.01 -4.64
N ALA A 7 -26.98 -65.01 -3.35
CA ALA A 7 -28.31 -65.40 -2.85
C ALA A 7 -28.45 -64.98 -1.37
N ALA A 8 -29.69 -64.93 -0.86
CA ALA A 8 -30.02 -64.59 0.53
C ALA A 8 -30.89 -65.66 1.19
N SER A 9 -31.00 -65.65 2.52
CA SER A 9 -32.03 -66.36 3.28
C SER A 9 -32.33 -65.63 4.61
N ALA A 10 -33.51 -65.90 5.18
CA ALA A 10 -33.96 -65.31 6.44
C ALA A 10 -34.85 -66.29 7.24
N SER A 11 -34.78 -66.22 8.57
CA SER A 11 -35.65 -66.86 9.58
C SER A 11 -35.35 -66.16 10.92
N ALA A 12 -36.31 -65.69 11.72
CA ALA A 12 -37.39 -66.40 12.43
C ALA A 12 -36.87 -67.30 13.57
N SER A 13 -37.41 -67.31 14.82
CA SER A 13 -38.47 -66.52 15.47
C SER A 13 -38.51 -66.81 17.00
N CYS A 14 -39.45 -66.20 17.74
CA CYS A 14 -39.98 -66.62 19.08
C CYS A 14 -39.15 -66.30 20.36
N LEU A 15 -39.71 -66.14 21.57
CA LEU A 15 -41.10 -65.83 22.05
C LEU A 15 -41.10 -65.46 23.57
N ARG A 16 -42.10 -64.66 24.00
CA ARG A 16 -42.66 -64.50 25.39
C ARG A 16 -41.78 -63.86 26.50
N ALA A 17 -42.31 -63.46 27.67
CA ALA A 17 -43.49 -62.63 28.04
C ALA A 17 -43.68 -62.56 29.58
N ARG A 18 -44.42 -61.54 30.07
CA ARG A 18 -44.98 -61.31 31.44
C ARG A 18 -44.03 -60.75 32.53
N SER A 19 -44.51 -60.13 33.63
CA SER A 19 -45.63 -59.17 33.88
C SER A 19 -45.86 -58.90 35.39
N THR A 20 -45.50 -57.72 35.92
CA THR A 20 -45.99 -57.09 37.19
C THR A 20 -45.49 -55.64 37.27
N ALA A 21 -46.05 -54.68 38.03
CA ALA A 21 -47.44 -54.43 38.44
C ALA A 21 -47.59 -52.96 38.93
N ASN A 22 -48.78 -52.37 38.76
CA ASN A 22 -49.34 -51.13 39.32
C ASN A 22 -48.47 -50.18 40.20
N ARG A 23 -48.43 -48.90 39.80
CA ARG A 23 -49.22 -47.85 40.50
C ARG A 23 -49.47 -46.62 39.63
N SER A 24 -50.60 -45.95 39.86
CA SER A 24 -51.07 -44.79 39.12
C SER A 24 -51.66 -43.74 40.07
N ILE A 25 -51.40 -42.46 39.78
CA ILE A 25 -52.19 -41.31 40.22
C ILE A 25 -52.29 -40.37 39.01
N ALA A 26 -53.47 -39.76 38.80
CA ALA A 26 -53.79 -38.97 37.62
C ALA A 26 -53.62 -37.46 37.83
N ALA A 27 -53.55 -36.72 36.73
CA ALA A 27 -53.86 -35.29 36.70
C ALA A 27 -55.38 -35.07 36.85
N PRO A 28 -55.81 -33.81 37.01
CA PRO A 28 -56.93 -33.33 36.21
C PRO A 28 -56.55 -32.12 35.34
N PHE A 29 -57.02 -32.13 34.10
CA PHE A 29 -57.24 -30.90 33.32
C PHE A 29 -58.38 -30.09 33.97
N MET A 30 -58.29 -28.76 33.92
CA MET A 30 -59.44 -27.86 33.76
C MET A 30 -58.98 -26.60 32.99
N THR A 31 -59.86 -26.03 32.17
CA THR A 31 -59.55 -25.00 31.17
C THR A 31 -60.22 -23.67 31.50
N ALA A 32 -59.50 -22.54 31.37
CA ALA A 32 -60.14 -21.21 31.28
C ALA A 32 -59.31 -20.14 30.55
N ALA A 33 -59.98 -19.44 29.63
CA ALA A 33 -59.82 -18.05 29.20
C ALA A 33 -58.43 -17.38 29.07
N ALA A 34 -58.10 -17.08 27.82
CA ALA A 34 -57.10 -16.14 27.32
C ALA A 34 -57.00 -14.76 28.00
N ALA A 35 -55.78 -14.19 27.95
CA ALA A 35 -55.55 -12.74 28.04
C ALA A 35 -54.35 -12.33 27.14
N HIS A 36 -54.62 -11.85 25.91
CA HIS A 36 -53.61 -11.13 25.12
C HIS A 36 -53.57 -9.66 25.57
N HIS A 37 -52.37 -9.11 25.80
CA HIS A 37 -52.22 -7.69 26.14
C HIS A 37 -51.72 -6.89 24.93
N SER A 38 -52.67 -6.37 24.16
CA SER A 38 -52.43 -5.53 22.98
C SER A 38 -52.72 -4.05 23.30
N TYR A 39 -51.66 -3.25 23.44
CA TYR A 39 -51.82 -1.80 23.61
C TYR A 39 -52.30 -1.14 22.31
N ARG A 40 -53.51 -0.57 22.32
CA ARG A 40 -54.02 0.30 21.25
C ARG A 40 -54.84 1.46 21.81
N ARG A 41 -54.77 2.61 21.14
CA ARG A 41 -55.45 3.87 21.51
C ARG A 41 -56.98 3.72 21.66
N PRO A 42 -57.61 4.47 22.58
CA PRO A 42 -58.95 5.02 22.40
C PRO A 42 -58.90 6.39 21.69
N THR A 43 -59.99 6.80 21.05
CA THR A 43 -60.17 8.13 20.43
C THR A 43 -61.65 8.53 20.44
N ALA A 44 -61.93 9.85 20.47
CA ALA A 44 -63.24 10.52 20.35
C ALA A 44 -64.20 10.40 21.56
N ALA A 45 -65.11 11.37 21.81
CA ALA A 45 -65.12 12.81 21.49
C ALA A 45 -66.29 13.55 22.21
N THR A 46 -66.11 14.85 22.49
CA THR A 46 -67.18 15.90 22.60
C THR A 46 -68.21 15.79 23.76
N PRO A 47 -68.98 16.85 24.16
CA PRO A 47 -69.34 18.06 23.37
C PRO A 47 -69.34 19.46 24.06
N SER A 48 -69.32 20.49 23.19
CA SER A 48 -70.01 21.81 23.30
C SER A 48 -69.66 22.79 24.45
N THR A 49 -69.73 24.13 24.31
CA THR A 49 -70.28 25.00 23.24
C THR A 49 -69.56 26.38 23.18
N THR A 50 -69.38 26.96 21.97
CA THR A 50 -69.34 28.41 21.58
C THR A 50 -68.76 29.50 22.53
N CYS A 51 -68.06 30.55 22.06
CA CYS A 51 -68.40 31.39 20.88
C CYS A 51 -67.22 32.26 20.34
N ALA A 52 -67.50 32.94 19.22
CA ALA A 52 -66.76 34.07 18.62
C ALA A 52 -65.40 33.83 17.91
N ALA A 53 -65.12 34.68 16.93
CA ALA A 53 -64.00 34.67 15.98
C ALA A 53 -63.87 36.10 15.37
N PRO A 54 -63.16 36.33 14.24
CA PRO A 54 -61.72 36.16 14.01
C PRO A 54 -61.03 37.52 13.70
N SER A 55 -59.71 37.52 13.49
CA SER A 55 -58.99 38.64 12.87
C SER A 55 -57.81 38.14 12.04
N ALA A 56 -57.55 38.76 10.89
CA ALA A 56 -56.50 38.36 9.94
C ALA A 56 -55.93 39.55 9.16
N SER A 57 -54.76 39.31 8.54
CA SER A 57 -54.14 40.09 7.45
C SER A 57 -53.36 41.39 7.77
N ALA A 58 -52.47 41.69 6.82
CA ALA A 58 -51.88 43.00 6.45
C ALA A 58 -50.65 43.56 7.22
N LEU A 59 -49.48 43.28 6.65
CA LEU A 59 -48.51 44.25 6.11
C LEU A 59 -48.59 45.72 6.56
N LEU A 60 -47.52 46.20 7.21
CA LEU A 60 -46.96 47.56 7.19
C LEU A 60 -45.43 47.37 7.31
N HIS A 61 -44.54 47.76 6.40
CA HIS A 61 -44.53 48.87 5.45
C HIS A 61 -44.42 50.27 6.12
N GLN A 62 -43.47 50.41 7.06
CA GLN A 62 -43.04 51.71 7.56
C GLN A 62 -42.26 52.49 6.50
N GLN A 63 -42.98 53.36 5.77
CA GLN A 63 -42.37 54.43 5.00
C GLN A 63 -41.94 55.57 5.95
N THR A 64 -40.64 55.82 6.10
CA THR A 64 -40.16 57.11 6.63
C THR A 64 -40.17 58.15 5.51
N ARG A 65 -40.69 59.35 5.81
CA ARG A 65 -41.06 60.34 4.80
C ARG A 65 -39.86 61.22 4.41
N SER A 66 -39.50 61.22 3.13
CA SER A 66 -38.60 62.24 2.56
C SER A 66 -39.40 63.41 2.03
N LEU A 67 -39.02 64.65 2.40
CA LEU A 67 -39.54 65.89 1.83
C LEU A 67 -38.40 66.89 1.59
N PHE A 68 -38.03 67.02 0.32
CA PHE A 68 -37.31 68.14 -0.33
C PHE A 68 -35.96 68.62 0.22
N GLY A 69 -34.91 68.40 -0.60
CA GLY A 69 -33.62 69.09 -0.54
C GLY A 69 -32.79 68.77 -1.79
N LEU A 70 -32.55 69.75 -2.67
CA LEU A 70 -31.95 69.55 -4.00
C LEU A 70 -30.46 69.93 -4.06
N SER A 71 -29.58 68.94 -4.27
CA SER A 71 -28.37 68.99 -5.14
C SER A 71 -27.65 67.63 -5.07
N LEU A 72 -27.26 66.92 -6.13
CA LEU A 72 -26.56 67.26 -7.39
C LEU A 72 -25.02 67.21 -7.25
N PHE A 73 -24.40 66.22 -7.92
CA PHE A 73 -22.96 65.89 -8.03
C PHE A 73 -22.17 65.53 -6.75
N GLY A 74 -21.40 64.43 -6.82
CA GLY A 74 -20.39 64.07 -5.81
C GLY A 74 -20.18 62.57 -5.61
N ALA A 75 -19.48 61.90 -6.52
CA ALA A 75 -19.11 60.50 -6.35
C ALA A 75 -18.12 60.31 -5.18
N LYS A 76 -18.45 59.43 -4.23
CA LYS A 76 -17.54 58.98 -3.17
C LYS A 76 -17.53 57.46 -3.11
N LYS A 77 -16.33 56.87 -3.06
CA LYS A 77 -16.14 55.45 -2.78
C LYS A 77 -16.68 55.13 -1.38
N PRO A 78 -17.18 53.92 -1.11
CA PRO A 78 -17.31 53.45 0.27
C PRO A 78 -15.93 53.53 0.94
N LYS A 79 -15.92 53.98 2.19
CA LYS A 79 -14.73 54.10 3.02
C LYS A 79 -14.51 52.75 3.72
N ASP A 80 -13.26 52.34 3.90
CA ASP A 80 -12.97 51.14 4.70
C ASP A 80 -13.44 51.35 6.15
N ASP A 81 -14.45 50.60 6.56
CA ASP A 81 -14.92 50.59 7.95
C ASP A 81 -13.85 49.96 8.84
N ALA A 82 -13.55 50.63 9.96
CA ALA A 82 -12.52 50.18 10.89
C ALA A 82 -12.91 48.81 11.50
N ALA A 83 -11.94 47.91 11.58
CA ALA A 83 -12.20 46.55 12.04
C ALA A 83 -12.52 46.50 13.54
N ASP A 84 -13.74 46.09 13.89
CA ASP A 84 -14.11 45.77 15.27
C ASP A 84 -13.21 44.64 15.81
N PRO A 85 -12.47 44.85 16.92
CA PRO A 85 -11.58 43.83 17.48
C PRO A 85 -12.31 42.64 18.11
N PHE A 86 -13.65 42.71 18.21
CA PHE A 86 -14.53 41.64 18.70
C PHE A 86 -15.33 40.94 17.58
N ALA A 87 -15.14 41.33 16.31
CA ALA A 87 -15.77 40.65 15.19
C ALA A 87 -15.16 39.24 15.01
N ALA A 88 -15.84 38.21 15.52
CA ALA A 88 -15.45 36.82 15.39
C ALA A 88 -15.07 36.51 13.92
N GLY A 89 -13.83 36.05 13.71
CA GLY A 89 -13.14 36.15 12.43
C GLY A 89 -13.99 35.70 11.24
N ARG A 90 -14.17 36.61 10.26
CA ARG A 90 -15.04 36.40 9.09
C ARG A 90 -14.78 35.02 8.48
N ARG A 91 -15.75 34.10 8.61
CA ARG A 91 -15.63 32.76 8.03
C ARG A 91 -15.38 32.90 6.53
N LYS A 92 -14.36 32.21 6.03
CA LYS A 92 -14.05 32.21 4.60
C LYS A 92 -15.22 31.57 3.88
N GLN A 93 -15.75 32.26 2.86
CA GLN A 93 -16.77 31.66 2.00
C GLN A 93 -16.16 30.43 1.29
N PRO A 94 -16.88 29.30 1.18
CA PRO A 94 -16.37 28.12 0.50
C PRO A 94 -16.19 28.40 -0.99
N ILE A 95 -15.21 27.73 -1.59
CA ILE A 95 -14.87 27.82 -3.01
C ILE A 95 -15.96 27.16 -3.88
N LEU A 96 -16.66 26.16 -3.32
CA LEU A 96 -17.72 25.40 -3.98
C LEU A 96 -18.94 25.22 -3.05
N SER A 97 -20.14 25.24 -3.64
CA SER A 97 -21.38 24.81 -2.98
C SER A 97 -21.53 23.29 -3.03
N GLN A 98 -22.35 22.73 -2.13
CA GLN A 98 -22.59 21.29 -2.07
C GLN A 98 -23.35 20.74 -3.29
N ASP A 99 -24.17 21.58 -3.93
CA ASP A 99 -24.95 21.22 -5.12
C ASP A 99 -24.10 21.19 -6.40
N ASN A 100 -22.88 21.73 -6.37
CA ASN A 100 -22.00 21.87 -7.54
C ASN A 100 -20.56 21.42 -7.23
N LEU A 101 -20.43 20.17 -6.77
CA LEU A 101 -19.14 19.53 -6.45
C LEU A 101 -18.45 18.85 -7.65
N PHE A 102 -19.17 18.60 -8.75
CA PHE A 102 -18.64 17.90 -9.91
C PHE A 102 -18.01 18.87 -10.93
N HIS A 103 -16.70 18.78 -11.14
CA HIS A 103 -15.99 19.53 -12.19
C HIS A 103 -15.00 18.61 -12.93
N PRO A 104 -14.81 18.75 -14.26
CA PRO A 104 -13.69 18.16 -14.97
C PRO A 104 -12.36 18.64 -14.39
N PHE A 105 -11.37 17.76 -14.30
CA PHE A 105 -10.10 18.07 -13.61
C PHE A 105 -9.42 19.32 -14.17
N SER A 106 -9.41 19.53 -15.49
CA SER A 106 -8.87 20.74 -16.13
C SER A 106 -9.63 22.04 -15.82
N GLN A 107 -10.94 21.96 -15.58
CA GLN A 107 -11.82 23.10 -15.34
C GLN A 107 -11.99 23.43 -13.85
N SER A 108 -11.55 22.52 -12.97
CA SER A 108 -11.71 22.64 -11.52
C SER A 108 -11.13 23.96 -10.95
N PRO A 109 -11.87 24.68 -10.10
CA PRO A 109 -11.38 25.94 -9.53
C PRO A 109 -10.20 25.74 -8.56
N ILE A 110 -10.03 24.52 -8.05
CA ILE A 110 -9.02 24.14 -7.05
C ILE A 110 -7.69 23.77 -7.74
N PRO A 111 -6.60 24.54 -7.57
CA PRO A 111 -5.34 24.31 -8.29
C PRO A 111 -4.72 22.93 -8.06
N ALA A 112 -4.93 22.34 -6.87
CA ALA A 112 -4.41 21.02 -6.54
C ALA A 112 -5.04 19.87 -7.37
N ILE A 113 -6.27 20.04 -7.85
CA ILE A 113 -6.98 19.05 -8.68
C ILE A 113 -6.52 19.18 -10.14
N ARG A 114 -6.39 20.42 -10.66
CA ARG A 114 -5.74 20.67 -11.97
C ARG A 114 -4.33 20.06 -12.04
N ALA A 115 -3.49 20.34 -11.04
CA ALA A 115 -2.15 19.76 -10.93
C ALA A 115 -2.15 18.23 -10.73
N ARG A 116 -3.26 17.62 -10.28
CA ARG A 116 -3.45 16.16 -10.27
C ARG A 116 -3.78 15.63 -11.67
N GLY A 117 -4.69 16.29 -12.38
CA GLY A 117 -4.99 15.98 -13.79
C GLY A 117 -3.76 16.03 -14.68
N GLU A 118 -2.92 17.06 -14.53
CA GLU A 118 -1.66 17.21 -15.26
C GLU A 118 -0.68 16.05 -15.00
N ARG A 119 -0.55 15.56 -13.76
CA ARG A 119 0.25 14.36 -13.44
C ARG A 119 -0.33 13.09 -14.07
N ILE A 120 -1.65 12.91 -14.04
CA ILE A 120 -2.28 11.74 -14.63
C ILE A 120 -2.05 11.73 -16.15
N ARG A 121 -2.17 12.90 -16.81
CA ARG A 121 -1.86 13.06 -18.24
C ARG A 121 -0.39 12.79 -18.59
N SER A 122 0.56 12.99 -17.67
CA SER A 122 1.99 12.71 -17.92
C SER A 122 2.41 11.27 -17.61
N LEU A 123 1.63 10.53 -16.79
CA LEU A 123 1.96 9.17 -16.35
C LEU A 123 1.11 8.08 -17.01
N ALA A 124 -0.21 8.28 -17.08
CA ALA A 124 -1.17 7.22 -17.35
C ALA A 124 -1.33 6.94 -18.85
N PRO A 125 -1.22 5.66 -19.29
CA PRO A 125 -1.48 5.28 -20.67
C PRO A 125 -2.99 5.10 -20.94
N CYS A 126 -3.43 5.43 -22.16
CA CYS A 126 -4.80 5.17 -22.59
C CYS A 126 -5.04 3.65 -22.74
N PRO A 127 -6.11 3.08 -22.15
CA PRO A 127 -6.32 1.62 -22.12
C PRO A 127 -6.56 1.05 -23.53
N VAL A 128 -7.40 1.69 -24.35
CA VAL A 128 -7.69 1.25 -25.72
C VAL A 128 -6.47 1.40 -26.65
N SER A 129 -5.67 2.47 -26.52
CA SER A 129 -4.42 2.62 -27.28
C SER A 129 -3.43 1.48 -27.00
N MET A 130 -3.32 1.04 -25.74
CA MET A 130 -2.51 -0.11 -25.35
C MET A 130 -3.10 -1.44 -25.85
N ALA A 131 -4.40 -1.69 -25.64
CA ALA A 131 -5.02 -2.98 -25.94
C ALA A 131 -5.20 -3.24 -27.44
N LYS A 132 -5.77 -2.27 -28.18
CA LYS A 132 -6.15 -2.43 -29.59
C LYS A 132 -5.01 -2.09 -30.55
N TYR A 133 -4.26 -1.02 -30.26
CA TYR A 133 -3.23 -0.48 -31.16
C TYR A 133 -1.80 -0.83 -30.73
N LYS A 134 -1.61 -1.45 -29.55
CA LYS A 134 -0.30 -1.78 -28.95
C LYS A 134 0.65 -0.58 -28.85
N GLN A 135 0.11 0.63 -28.70
CA GLN A 135 0.86 1.88 -28.62
C GLN A 135 0.65 2.56 -27.26
N ARG A 136 1.74 2.85 -26.54
CA ARG A 136 1.70 3.60 -25.28
C ARG A 136 1.48 5.10 -25.52
N ARG A 137 0.26 5.47 -25.87
CA ARG A 137 -0.23 6.85 -25.85
C ARG A 137 -0.68 7.22 -24.44
N LEU A 138 -0.38 8.42 -23.98
CA LEU A 138 -0.83 8.93 -22.69
C LEU A 138 -2.29 9.43 -22.76
N VAL A 139 -2.94 9.59 -21.60
CA VAL A 139 -4.29 10.16 -21.52
C VAL A 139 -4.26 11.69 -21.68
N ASN A 140 -5.28 12.23 -22.36
CA ASN A 140 -5.45 13.67 -22.59
C ASN A 140 -6.95 14.08 -22.64
N PHE A 141 -7.83 13.18 -23.10
CA PHE A 141 -9.28 13.35 -23.06
C PHE A 141 -9.84 13.09 -21.66
N GLU A 142 -10.58 14.07 -21.13
CA GLU A 142 -11.33 13.99 -19.88
C GLU A 142 -12.75 13.46 -20.18
N CYS A 143 -13.15 12.39 -19.47
CA CYS A 143 -14.49 11.83 -19.63
C CYS A 143 -15.55 12.78 -19.06
N PRO A 144 -16.65 13.08 -19.78
CA PRO A 144 -17.68 14.02 -19.31
C PRO A 144 -18.43 13.52 -18.06
N ASP A 145 -18.60 12.21 -17.89
CA ASP A 145 -19.41 11.64 -16.80
C ASP A 145 -18.68 11.55 -15.44
N CYS A 146 -17.35 11.43 -15.46
CA CYS A 146 -16.52 11.32 -14.27
C CYS A 146 -15.53 12.47 -14.06
N GLY A 147 -15.20 13.25 -15.10
CA GLY A 147 -14.29 14.40 -15.04
C GLY A 147 -12.79 14.06 -15.01
N TRP A 148 -12.42 12.78 -15.05
CA TRP A 148 -11.02 12.32 -15.04
C TRP A 148 -10.43 12.21 -16.46
N PRO A 149 -9.14 12.55 -16.66
CA PRO A 149 -8.42 12.20 -17.88
C PRO A 149 -8.22 10.68 -17.95
N THR A 150 -8.82 10.02 -18.95
CA THR A 150 -8.90 8.54 -19.02
C THR A 150 -8.51 7.96 -20.38
N HIS A 151 -8.60 8.76 -21.45
CA HIS A 151 -8.38 8.30 -22.82
C HIS A 151 -7.48 9.27 -23.60
N PHE A 152 -6.94 8.84 -24.74
CA PHE A 152 -6.14 9.72 -25.60
C PHE A 152 -7.02 10.75 -26.32
N SER A 153 -8.04 10.29 -27.05
CA SER A 153 -9.09 11.13 -27.64
C SER A 153 -10.49 10.57 -27.34
N GLU A 154 -11.52 11.33 -27.72
CA GLU A 154 -12.92 10.92 -27.64
C GLU A 154 -13.19 9.60 -28.39
N LYS A 155 -12.46 9.31 -29.48
CA LYS A 155 -12.63 8.07 -30.25
C LYS A 155 -12.23 6.84 -29.44
N GLU A 156 -11.09 6.88 -28.76
CA GLU A 156 -10.69 5.78 -27.87
C GLU A 156 -11.62 5.65 -26.66
N TRP A 157 -12.27 6.73 -26.21
CA TRP A 157 -13.29 6.69 -25.15
C TRP A 157 -14.60 6.02 -25.61
N GLN A 158 -15.09 6.35 -26.81
CA GLN A 158 -16.28 5.70 -27.41
C GLN A 158 -16.04 4.21 -27.73
N GLU A 159 -14.78 3.79 -27.87
CA GLU A 159 -14.39 2.38 -28.08
C GLU A 159 -14.21 1.56 -26.78
N ASP A 160 -14.15 2.16 -25.58
CA ASP A 160 -13.88 1.44 -24.33
C ASP A 160 -15.14 0.79 -23.72
N THR A 161 -15.35 -0.49 -24.02
CA THR A 161 -16.42 -1.31 -23.42
C THR A 161 -16.28 -1.54 -21.92
N GLU A 162 -15.09 -1.34 -21.34
CA GLU A 162 -14.85 -1.47 -19.90
C GLU A 162 -15.15 -0.17 -19.14
N HIS A 163 -15.17 0.99 -19.81
CA HIS A 163 -15.33 2.31 -19.21
C HIS A 163 -16.50 2.40 -18.22
N PRO A 164 -17.73 1.97 -18.55
CA PRO A 164 -18.89 2.10 -17.67
C PRO A 164 -18.72 1.39 -16.32
N LYS A 165 -17.86 0.37 -16.23
CA LYS A 165 -17.63 -0.41 -15.01
C LYS A 165 -16.90 0.39 -13.93
N TYR A 166 -16.18 1.45 -14.28
CA TYR A 166 -15.38 2.26 -13.35
C TYR A 166 -15.72 3.77 -13.34
N VAL A 167 -16.47 4.29 -14.33
CA VAL A 167 -16.97 5.70 -14.36
C VAL A 167 -17.60 6.14 -13.04
N ALA A 168 -18.52 5.36 -12.46
CA ALA A 168 -19.21 5.73 -11.23
C ALA A 168 -18.24 5.93 -10.05
N ARG A 169 -17.23 5.07 -9.91
CA ARG A 169 -16.20 5.13 -8.85
C ARG A 169 -15.29 6.34 -9.03
N LEU A 170 -14.93 6.66 -10.28
CA LEU A 170 -14.15 7.85 -10.62
C LEU A 170 -14.93 9.14 -10.34
N ARG A 171 -16.22 9.19 -10.68
CA ARG A 171 -17.10 10.32 -10.37
C ARG A 171 -17.23 10.52 -8.85
N GLU A 172 -17.48 9.44 -8.12
CA GLU A 172 -17.56 9.43 -6.65
C GLU A 172 -16.27 10.00 -6.03
N ALA A 173 -15.10 9.57 -6.51
CA ALA A 173 -13.80 10.10 -6.07
C ALA A 173 -13.53 11.55 -6.50
N ASN A 174 -14.07 12.00 -7.64
CA ASN A 174 -13.93 13.37 -8.13
C ASN A 174 -14.70 14.36 -7.23
N GLU A 175 -15.98 14.09 -6.99
CA GLU A 175 -16.83 14.95 -6.16
C GLU A 175 -16.35 15.01 -4.71
N ASP A 176 -15.78 13.92 -4.18
CA ASP A 176 -15.14 13.87 -2.86
C ASP A 176 -13.89 14.75 -2.77
N GLU A 177 -12.99 14.69 -3.76
CA GLU A 177 -11.78 15.51 -3.72
C GLU A 177 -12.11 17.00 -3.87
N HIS A 178 -13.17 17.34 -4.61
CA HIS A 178 -13.72 18.69 -4.66
C HIS A 178 -14.34 19.12 -3.33
N ASP A 179 -15.09 18.27 -2.65
CA ASP A 179 -15.73 18.60 -1.37
C ASP A 179 -14.71 18.76 -0.23
N LEU A 180 -13.76 17.83 -0.09
CA LEU A 180 -12.66 17.90 0.88
C LEU A 180 -11.79 19.16 0.70
N ARG A 181 -11.72 19.69 -0.53
CA ARG A 181 -10.96 20.89 -0.89
C ARG A 181 -11.84 22.13 -1.10
N SER A 182 -13.15 22.04 -0.88
CA SER A 182 -14.12 23.15 -1.05
C SER A 182 -13.89 24.30 -0.06
N GLY A 183 -13.29 24.01 1.09
CA GLY A 183 -13.11 24.97 2.18
C GLY A 183 -14.36 25.18 3.05
N ARG A 184 -15.38 24.32 2.97
CA ARG A 184 -16.54 24.35 3.88
C ARG A 184 -16.16 23.97 5.32
N ASP A 185 -16.99 24.40 6.27
CA ASP A 185 -16.98 23.87 7.64
C ASP A 185 -17.41 22.38 7.63
N MET A 186 -16.47 21.46 7.81
CA MET A 186 -16.73 20.02 7.85
C MET A 186 -17.13 19.57 9.26
N ASN A 187 -18.45 19.54 9.51
CA ASN A 187 -19.04 19.07 10.79
C ASN A 187 -18.73 17.61 11.09
N GLU A 188 -18.51 16.79 10.07
CA GLU A 188 -18.19 15.36 10.20
C GLU A 188 -16.78 15.09 10.77
N PHE A 189 -15.86 16.06 10.70
CA PHE A 189 -14.53 15.97 11.31
C PHE A 189 -14.46 16.51 12.75
N LYS A 190 -15.59 16.90 13.34
CA LYS A 190 -15.71 17.21 14.77
C LYS A 190 -15.89 15.89 15.53
N LEU A 191 -14.78 15.20 15.78
CA LEU A 191 -14.75 13.89 16.43
C LEU A 191 -15.25 13.99 17.90
N PRO A 192 -15.97 12.97 18.41
CA PRO A 192 -16.41 12.94 19.81
C PRO A 192 -15.25 12.67 20.78
N GLY A 193 -15.39 13.13 22.02
CA GLY A 193 -14.40 12.98 23.08
C GLY A 193 -14.51 11.66 23.87
N PRO A 194 -14.11 11.66 25.16
CA PRO A 194 -14.44 10.61 26.12
C PRO A 194 -15.95 10.42 26.25
N GLN A 195 -16.38 9.22 26.65
CA GLN A 195 -17.79 8.89 26.90
C GLN A 195 -18.12 8.74 28.38
N GLY A 196 -19.43 8.80 28.69
CA GLY A 196 -19.94 8.44 30.00
C GLY A 196 -19.73 6.95 30.29
N PHE A 197 -19.50 6.61 31.57
CA PHE A 197 -19.21 5.24 32.01
C PHE A 197 -20.32 4.21 31.67
N GLU A 198 -21.55 4.66 31.49
CA GLU A 198 -22.71 3.80 31.15
C GLU A 198 -22.87 3.55 29.63
N GLU A 199 -22.13 4.27 28.78
CA GLU A 199 -22.23 4.15 27.32
C GLU A 199 -21.36 3.00 26.80
N THR A 200 -21.97 2.04 26.10
CA THR A 200 -21.26 0.85 25.57
C THR A 200 -21.06 0.94 24.06
N ILE A 201 -19.81 0.82 23.63
CA ILE A 201 -19.41 0.90 22.21
C ILE A 201 -19.70 -0.42 21.50
N ASN A 202 -20.38 -0.35 20.35
CA ASN A 202 -20.70 -1.51 19.50
C ASN A 202 -20.00 -1.38 18.15
N MET A 203 -19.12 -2.34 17.83
CA MET A 203 -18.25 -2.29 16.65
C MET A 203 -18.73 -3.21 15.52
N SER A 204 -20.04 -3.47 15.41
CA SER A 204 -20.61 -4.36 14.40
C SER A 204 -20.68 -3.76 12.98
N SER A 205 -20.78 -2.43 12.84
CA SER A 205 -20.68 -1.69 11.57
C SER A 205 -20.24 -0.25 11.81
N TRP A 206 -19.83 0.45 10.75
CA TRP A 206 -19.54 1.89 10.80
C TRP A 206 -20.71 2.71 11.37
N ASP A 207 -21.94 2.48 10.90
CA ASP A 207 -23.11 3.28 11.29
C ASP A 207 -23.47 3.08 12.78
N VAL A 208 -23.38 1.83 13.26
CA VAL A 208 -23.60 1.47 14.66
C VAL A 208 -22.47 2.01 15.55
N PHE A 209 -21.23 2.02 15.06
CA PHE A 209 -20.09 2.62 15.76
C PHE A 209 -20.25 4.14 15.87
N PHE A 210 -20.63 4.85 14.81
CA PHE A 210 -20.86 6.31 14.85
C PHE A 210 -21.99 6.68 15.82
N TYR A 211 -23.08 5.93 15.82
CA TYR A 211 -24.16 6.09 16.78
C TYR A 211 -23.70 5.84 18.23
N THR A 212 -23.06 4.70 18.51
CA THR A 212 -22.63 4.33 19.87
C THR A 212 -21.42 5.09 20.40
N ARG A 213 -20.66 5.81 19.55
CA ARG A 213 -19.62 6.77 19.95
C ARG A 213 -20.13 8.23 20.05
N ASN A 214 -21.43 8.47 19.84
CA ASN A 214 -22.04 9.81 19.85
C ASN A 214 -21.39 10.81 18.86
N PHE A 215 -21.16 10.38 17.61
CA PHE A 215 -20.79 11.28 16.52
C PHE A 215 -21.96 12.20 16.13
N ASN A 216 -21.65 13.38 15.57
CA ASN A 216 -22.64 14.22 14.86
C ASN A 216 -23.37 13.39 13.78
N SER A 217 -24.63 13.72 13.48
CA SER A 217 -25.43 12.94 12.50
C SER A 217 -24.80 12.92 11.11
N ILE A 218 -24.28 11.76 10.71
CA ILE A 218 -23.70 11.52 9.37
C ILE A 218 -24.83 11.02 8.46
N GLU A 219 -25.57 11.96 7.89
CA GLU A 219 -26.73 11.66 7.02
C GLU A 219 -26.34 11.39 5.56
N SER A 220 -25.15 11.83 5.12
CA SER A 220 -24.68 11.65 3.73
C SER A 220 -23.62 10.56 3.60
N ASP A 221 -23.73 9.76 2.54
CA ASP A 221 -22.69 8.80 2.13
C ASP A 221 -21.33 9.49 1.89
N ARG A 222 -21.32 10.76 1.48
CA ARG A 222 -20.09 11.55 1.29
C ARG A 222 -19.36 11.76 2.60
N SER A 223 -20.05 12.32 3.60
CA SER A 223 -19.52 12.51 4.94
C SER A 223 -19.08 11.18 5.58
N ARG A 224 -19.83 10.08 5.36
CA ARG A 224 -19.45 8.75 5.83
C ARG A 224 -18.17 8.22 5.18
N ARG A 225 -17.99 8.44 3.88
CA ARG A 225 -16.78 8.07 3.13
C ARG A 225 -15.57 8.92 3.56
N HIS A 226 -15.77 10.19 3.91
CA HIS A 226 -14.73 11.06 4.45
C HIS A 226 -14.28 10.62 5.86
N VAL A 227 -15.22 10.39 6.79
CA VAL A 227 -14.89 10.01 8.18
C VAL A 227 -14.29 8.61 8.27
N SER A 228 -14.85 7.63 7.54
CA SER A 228 -14.32 6.26 7.56
C SER A 228 -12.87 6.19 7.05
N LYS A 229 -12.47 7.02 6.08
CA LYS A 229 -11.06 7.12 5.64
C LYS A 229 -10.14 7.69 6.71
N LEU A 230 -10.59 8.68 7.48
CA LEU A 230 -9.80 9.28 8.57
C LEU A 230 -9.61 8.29 9.72
N LEU A 231 -10.65 7.54 10.07
CA LEU A 231 -10.70 6.66 11.24
C LEU A 231 -10.34 5.19 10.96
N THR A 232 -10.18 4.77 9.71
CA THR A 232 -10.00 3.35 9.37
C THR A 232 -8.84 2.70 10.13
N PHE A 233 -7.71 3.38 10.33
CA PHE A 233 -6.56 2.80 11.03
C PHE A 233 -6.80 2.68 12.56
N PRO A 234 -7.09 3.74 13.34
CA PRO A 234 -7.28 3.60 14.78
C PRO A 234 -8.51 2.76 15.13
N THR A 235 -9.61 2.87 14.39
CA THR A 235 -10.81 2.06 14.63
C THR A 235 -10.58 0.59 14.25
N THR A 236 -9.75 0.27 13.26
CA THR A 236 -9.37 -1.14 12.99
C THR A 236 -8.50 -1.71 14.11
N VAL A 237 -7.56 -0.93 14.66
CA VAL A 237 -6.77 -1.34 15.84
C VAL A 237 -7.70 -1.71 16.99
N GLY A 238 -8.56 -0.77 17.39
CA GLY A 238 -9.52 -0.99 18.48
C GLY A 238 -10.49 -2.14 18.18
N ALA A 239 -11.04 -2.23 16.96
CA ALA A 239 -11.99 -3.28 16.58
C ALA A 239 -11.40 -4.70 16.59
N VAL A 240 -10.07 -4.89 16.58
CA VAL A 240 -9.47 -6.20 16.84
C VAL A 240 -9.40 -6.48 18.34
N ILE A 241 -8.91 -5.52 19.13
CA ILE A 241 -8.54 -5.74 20.55
C ILE A 241 -9.69 -5.52 21.54
N HIS A 242 -10.78 -4.83 21.17
CA HIS A 242 -11.95 -4.53 22.02
C HIS A 242 -12.83 -5.75 22.31
N GLU A 243 -13.54 -5.76 23.45
CA GLU A 243 -14.47 -6.85 23.78
C GLU A 243 -15.57 -7.05 22.73
N ASN A 244 -16.30 -5.98 22.40
CA ASN A 244 -17.42 -5.91 21.44
C ASN A 244 -16.98 -5.85 19.97
N SER A 245 -15.81 -6.43 19.69
CA SER A 245 -15.25 -6.60 18.34
C SER A 245 -16.21 -7.35 17.40
N PRO A 246 -16.24 -7.03 16.08
CA PRO A 246 -16.95 -7.84 15.09
C PRO A 246 -16.33 -9.23 14.90
N TYR A 247 -15.07 -9.42 15.30
CA TYR A 247 -14.32 -10.68 15.22
C TYR A 247 -14.61 -11.54 16.45
N THR A 248 -15.56 -12.46 16.28
CA THR A 248 -16.07 -13.37 17.32
C THR A 248 -16.19 -14.80 16.77
N LYS A 249 -16.40 -15.79 17.64
CA LYS A 249 -16.74 -17.16 17.17
C LYS A 249 -18.07 -17.20 16.39
N ARG A 250 -19.01 -16.26 16.64
CA ARG A 250 -20.27 -16.17 15.89
C ARG A 250 -20.07 -15.75 14.43
N SER A 251 -19.12 -14.85 14.15
CA SER A 251 -18.79 -14.44 12.78
C SER A 251 -17.90 -15.45 12.03
N ARG A 252 -17.52 -16.58 12.66
CA ARG A 252 -16.62 -17.63 12.12
C ARG A 252 -15.21 -17.15 11.71
N ARG A 253 -14.90 -15.86 11.92
CA ARG A 253 -13.60 -15.24 11.63
C ARG A 253 -12.56 -15.51 12.72
N LEU A 254 -12.97 -15.53 13.99
CA LEU A 254 -12.09 -15.80 15.13
C LEU A 254 -11.92 -17.30 15.35
N THR A 255 -10.67 -17.79 15.34
CA THR A 255 -10.36 -19.22 15.53
C THR A 255 -10.43 -19.64 17.00
N HIS A 256 -10.09 -20.91 17.31
CA HIS A 256 -9.99 -21.35 18.72
C HIS A 256 -8.79 -20.72 19.44
N GLU A 257 -7.61 -20.74 18.82
CA GLU A 257 -6.39 -20.09 19.34
C GLU A 257 -6.49 -18.56 19.29
N GLY A 258 -7.24 -18.04 18.30
CA GLY A 258 -7.74 -16.67 18.25
C GLY A 258 -8.47 -16.28 19.52
N LEU A 259 -9.49 -17.03 19.93
CA LEU A 259 -10.19 -16.75 21.19
C LEU A 259 -9.26 -16.84 22.40
N ARG A 260 -8.43 -17.89 22.51
CA ARG A 260 -7.49 -18.06 23.63
C ARG A 260 -6.49 -16.90 23.76
N SER A 261 -6.06 -16.34 22.63
CA SER A 261 -5.13 -15.21 22.59
C SER A 261 -5.84 -13.88 22.89
N MET A 262 -6.97 -13.64 22.23
CA MET A 262 -7.70 -12.36 22.31
C MET A 262 -8.49 -12.18 23.61
N ILE A 263 -8.88 -13.26 24.31
CA ILE A 263 -9.64 -13.14 25.56
C ILE A 263 -8.80 -12.52 26.69
N ALA A 264 -7.50 -12.83 26.75
CA ALA A 264 -6.59 -12.23 27.74
C ALA A 264 -6.39 -10.73 27.47
N LEU A 265 -6.05 -10.36 26.23
CA LEU A 265 -5.97 -8.96 25.78
C LEU A 265 -7.24 -8.17 26.11
N ARG A 266 -8.42 -8.72 25.79
CA ARG A 266 -9.73 -8.09 26.07
C ARG A 266 -10.01 -7.94 27.57
N GLN A 267 -9.57 -8.88 28.40
CA GLN A 267 -9.73 -8.79 29.86
C GLN A 267 -8.81 -7.72 30.48
N THR A 268 -7.56 -7.60 30.01
CA THR A 268 -6.65 -6.54 30.44
C THR A 268 -7.14 -5.15 30.01
N LEU A 269 -7.75 -5.04 28.83
CA LEU A 269 -8.24 -3.79 28.25
C LEU A 269 -9.57 -3.28 28.81
N HIS A 270 -10.33 -4.14 29.49
CA HIS A 270 -11.63 -3.82 30.07
C HIS A 270 -11.69 -4.25 31.55
N PRO A 271 -10.92 -3.59 32.45
CA PRO A 271 -10.99 -3.83 33.89
C PRO A 271 -12.37 -3.51 34.44
N LYS A 272 -12.81 -4.18 35.51
CA LYS A 272 -14.14 -3.96 36.08
C LYS A 272 -14.18 -2.67 36.89
N ALA A 273 -15.37 -2.09 37.02
CA ALA A 273 -15.59 -0.90 37.81
C ALA A 273 -15.16 -1.11 39.28
N GLY A 274 -14.12 -0.39 39.71
CA GLY A 274 -13.53 -0.51 41.05
C GLY A 274 -12.26 -1.37 41.13
N ASP A 275 -11.87 -2.07 40.05
CA ASP A 275 -10.51 -2.58 39.94
C ASP A 275 -9.51 -1.41 39.89
N LYS A 276 -8.29 -1.62 40.38
CA LYS A 276 -7.23 -0.61 40.26
C LYS A 276 -6.84 -0.47 38.78
N PRO A 277 -6.62 0.76 38.26
CA PRO A 277 -6.12 0.93 36.90
C PRO A 277 -4.77 0.24 36.74
N SER A 278 -4.58 -0.46 35.63
CA SER A 278 -3.28 -1.02 35.29
C SER A 278 -2.28 0.11 35.07
N LEU A 279 -1.09 -0.01 35.63
CA LEU A 279 0.04 0.87 35.32
C LEU A 279 0.79 0.40 34.06
N ASP A 280 0.55 -0.83 33.61
CA ASP A 280 1.22 -1.41 32.44
C ASP A 280 0.62 -0.82 31.16
N VAL A 281 1.50 -0.22 30.35
CA VAL A 281 1.15 0.50 29.12
C VAL A 281 1.03 -0.48 27.96
N MET A 282 -0.13 -0.49 27.28
CA MET A 282 -0.31 -1.32 26.09
C MET A 282 0.55 -0.78 24.94
N ARG A 283 1.40 -1.63 24.34
CA ARG A 283 2.27 -1.23 23.23
C ARG A 283 1.72 -1.74 21.90
N ILE A 284 1.53 -0.82 20.96
CA ILE A 284 0.96 -1.10 19.64
C ILE A 284 2.02 -0.80 18.59
N PHE A 285 2.60 -1.85 18.02
CA PHE A 285 3.69 -1.77 17.04
C PHE A 285 3.12 -1.81 15.63
N VAL A 286 2.97 -0.65 15.00
CA VAL A 286 2.59 -0.54 13.59
C VAL A 286 3.85 -0.58 12.73
N VAL A 287 3.99 -1.64 11.94
CA VAL A 287 5.20 -1.96 11.17
C VAL A 287 4.95 -1.78 9.67
N GLY A 288 5.89 -1.13 8.99
CA GLY A 288 5.74 -0.71 7.59
C GLY A 288 4.97 0.61 7.46
N ALA A 289 5.00 1.44 8.51
CA ALA A 289 4.13 2.60 8.66
C ALA A 289 4.37 3.68 7.59
N ARG A 290 3.26 4.14 6.99
CA ARG A 290 3.19 5.09 5.87
C ARG A 290 2.05 6.09 6.08
N ALA A 291 0.85 5.79 5.57
CA ALA A 291 -0.30 6.69 5.56
C ALA A 291 -0.84 6.96 6.98
N GLU A 292 -0.84 5.96 7.85
CA GLU A 292 -1.25 6.03 9.24
C GLU A 292 -0.31 6.90 10.10
N ALA A 293 0.97 7.00 9.71
CA ALA A 293 1.95 7.91 10.29
C ALA A 293 1.84 9.36 9.77
N SER A 294 1.07 9.58 8.70
CA SER A 294 0.69 10.92 8.23
C SER A 294 -0.59 11.48 8.88
N LEU A 295 -1.30 10.67 9.68
CA LEU A 295 -2.52 11.10 10.38
C LEU A 295 -2.21 12.17 11.45
N PRO A 296 -3.09 13.16 11.66
CA PRO A 296 -2.98 14.06 12.81
C PRO A 296 -3.05 13.26 14.13
N PRO A 297 -2.17 13.51 15.12
CA PRO A 297 -2.14 12.73 16.36
C PRO A 297 -3.49 12.67 17.10
N ALA A 298 -4.29 13.74 17.09
CA ALA A 298 -5.61 13.79 17.71
C ALA A 298 -6.67 12.84 17.09
N VAL A 299 -6.38 12.22 15.94
CA VAL A 299 -7.21 11.15 15.36
C VAL A 299 -6.97 9.83 16.10
N TRP A 300 -5.75 9.61 16.61
CA TRP A 300 -5.40 8.43 17.40
C TRP A 300 -5.95 8.47 18.83
N ASP A 301 -6.27 9.65 19.40
CA ASP A 301 -6.97 9.76 20.70
C ASP A 301 -8.35 9.06 20.70
N GLN A 302 -8.95 8.83 19.52
CA GLN A 302 -10.16 8.00 19.44
C GLN A 302 -9.93 6.57 19.98
N LEU A 303 -8.69 6.06 19.96
CA LEU A 303 -8.34 4.80 20.60
C LEU A 303 -8.46 4.88 22.13
N THR A 304 -7.95 5.95 22.78
CA THR A 304 -8.12 6.09 24.24
C THR A 304 -9.58 6.27 24.64
N TYR A 305 -10.39 6.91 23.79
CA TYR A 305 -11.83 7.02 24.01
C TYR A 305 -12.60 5.71 23.75
N MET A 306 -11.97 4.69 23.16
CA MET A 306 -12.50 3.32 23.06
C MET A 306 -12.06 2.43 24.24
N PHE A 307 -11.10 2.87 25.07
CA PHE A 307 -10.50 2.10 26.17
C PHE A 307 -10.21 3.00 27.39
N PRO A 308 -11.24 3.39 28.15
CA PRO A 308 -11.05 4.25 29.32
C PRO A 308 -10.19 3.54 30.39
N ASN A 309 -9.31 4.32 31.03
CA ASN A 309 -8.37 3.89 32.08
C ASN A 309 -7.20 2.99 31.63
N VAL A 310 -6.95 2.84 30.33
CA VAL A 310 -5.76 2.15 29.80
C VAL A 310 -4.81 3.15 29.11
N PRO A 311 -3.53 3.23 29.49
CA PRO A 311 -2.53 4.00 28.77
C PRO A 311 -1.97 3.22 27.56
N PHE A 312 -1.79 3.92 26.43
CA PHE A 312 -1.31 3.36 25.16
C PHE A 312 0.00 4.01 24.70
N HIS A 313 0.91 3.18 24.19
CA HIS A 313 2.07 3.62 23.44
C HIS A 313 2.04 3.06 22.01
N VAL A 314 1.71 3.91 21.05
CA VAL A 314 1.70 3.54 19.62
C VAL A 314 3.08 3.82 19.00
N TYR A 315 3.72 2.78 18.49
CA TYR A 315 4.98 2.85 17.76
C TYR A 315 4.68 2.76 16.26
N LEU A 316 5.00 3.80 15.50
CA LEU A 316 4.78 3.88 14.05
C LEU A 316 6.14 3.76 13.34
N ILE A 317 6.47 2.55 12.90
CA ILE A 317 7.82 2.15 12.46
C ILE A 317 7.81 1.87 10.94
N GLY A 318 8.52 2.68 10.17
CA GLY A 318 8.70 2.44 8.73
C GLY A 318 9.67 3.44 8.06
N PRO A 319 10.36 3.04 6.98
CA PRO A 319 11.36 3.91 6.32
C PRO A 319 10.74 5.14 5.64
N GLU A 320 9.46 5.06 5.29
CA GLU A 320 8.66 6.15 4.71
C GLU A 320 7.91 6.99 5.76
N ALA A 321 8.03 6.67 7.06
CA ALA A 321 7.26 7.34 8.12
C ALA A 321 7.67 8.84 8.25
N PRO A 322 6.75 9.80 8.12
CA PRO A 322 7.09 11.22 8.02
C PRO A 322 7.53 11.82 9.36
N LEU A 323 8.81 12.14 9.47
CA LEU A 323 9.36 12.96 10.56
C LEU A 323 9.36 14.45 10.18
N PRO A 324 9.09 15.38 11.12
CA PRO A 324 9.18 16.81 10.87
C PRO A 324 10.64 17.26 10.78
N GLY A 325 11.18 17.30 9.56
CA GLY A 325 12.41 18.01 9.26
C GLY A 325 12.20 19.53 9.14
N ASP A 326 13.27 20.30 9.34
CA ASP A 326 13.29 21.75 9.09
C ASP A 326 13.16 22.04 7.58
N GLY A 327 11.93 22.28 7.12
CA GLY A 327 11.62 22.69 5.75
C GLY A 327 11.02 21.59 4.87
N ALA A 328 9.78 21.82 4.41
CA ALA A 328 9.07 20.92 3.52
C ALA A 328 9.54 21.09 2.05
N SER A 329 10.76 20.66 1.71
CA SER A 329 11.30 20.83 0.36
C SER A 329 12.43 19.86 -0.07
N SER A 330 12.14 18.56 -0.21
CA SER A 330 13.05 17.64 -0.93
C SER A 330 12.40 16.42 -1.60
N ASN A 331 11.24 16.59 -2.24
CA ASN A 331 10.89 15.69 -3.36
C ASN A 331 11.81 16.02 -4.56
N LYS A 332 13.04 15.53 -4.50
CA LYS A 332 14.00 15.49 -5.60
C LYS A 332 14.58 14.09 -5.67
N ALA A 333 14.08 13.29 -6.61
CA ALA A 333 14.83 12.15 -7.11
C ALA A 333 16.12 12.69 -7.74
N ALA A 334 17.27 12.32 -7.18
CA ALA A 334 18.58 12.65 -7.71
C ALA A 334 19.11 11.47 -8.53
N PRO A 335 19.51 11.65 -9.79
CA PRO A 335 20.06 10.57 -10.60
C PRO A 335 21.48 10.22 -10.13
N THR A 336 21.77 8.92 -10.02
CA THR A 336 23.09 8.41 -9.67
C THR A 336 24.08 8.65 -10.80
N THR A 337 25.16 9.38 -10.52
CA THR A 337 26.37 9.42 -11.37
C THR A 337 27.60 9.41 -10.47
N THR A 338 28.40 8.35 -10.56
CA THR A 338 29.58 8.14 -9.70
C THR A 338 30.82 8.80 -10.28
N GLN A 339 31.47 9.68 -9.53
CA GLN A 339 32.91 9.92 -9.62
C GLN A 339 33.50 10.07 -8.21
N GLN A 340 34.62 9.40 -7.98
CA GLN A 340 35.41 9.46 -6.75
C GLN A 340 36.57 10.44 -6.94
N GLN A 341 36.96 11.15 -5.88
CA GLN A 341 38.35 11.56 -5.64
C GLN A 341 38.54 11.97 -4.16
N ASP A 342 39.79 11.95 -3.71
CA ASP A 342 40.14 11.60 -2.33
C ASP A 342 40.72 12.75 -1.48
N ALA A 343 40.82 12.48 -0.17
CA ALA A 343 41.61 13.22 0.82
C ALA A 343 41.11 14.65 1.18
N GLN A 344 41.55 15.31 2.26
CA GLN A 344 42.59 14.97 3.25
C GLN A 344 42.21 15.48 4.65
N ALA A 345 42.97 15.12 5.70
CA ALA A 345 42.61 15.33 7.10
C ALA A 345 43.18 16.61 7.75
N ASN A 346 42.38 17.23 8.63
CA ASN A 346 42.74 17.98 9.84
C ASN A 346 41.44 18.27 10.62
N GLY A 347 41.43 18.50 11.94
CA GLY A 347 42.54 18.68 12.88
C GLY A 347 42.32 19.95 13.71
N GLY A 348 41.46 19.89 14.74
CA GLY A 348 41.11 21.05 15.57
C GLY A 348 40.27 20.67 16.79
N SER A 349 40.49 21.34 17.91
CA SER A 349 39.84 21.12 19.22
C SER A 349 39.44 22.45 19.84
N SER A 350 38.66 22.38 20.93
CA SER A 350 38.18 23.53 21.73
C SER A 350 37.10 24.40 21.03
N ASP A 351 36.29 25.20 21.72
CA ASP A 351 36.38 25.64 23.13
C ASP A 351 35.02 25.73 23.88
N ASN A 352 35.05 26.23 25.11
CA ASN A 352 34.05 26.07 26.16
C ASN A 352 33.06 27.23 26.38
N ASN A 353 31.89 26.88 26.94
CA ASN A 353 31.15 27.60 27.99
C ASN A 353 30.65 29.06 27.80
N SER A 354 29.35 29.28 28.00
CA SER A 354 28.86 30.34 28.93
C SER A 354 27.38 30.14 29.33
N ASN A 355 27.07 30.43 30.59
CA ASN A 355 25.71 30.44 31.15
C ASN A 355 24.91 31.68 30.72
N ASN A 356 23.58 31.57 30.71
CA ASN A 356 22.76 32.50 31.50
C ASN A 356 21.43 31.89 31.95
N ASN A 357 20.83 32.45 33.00
CA ASN A 357 19.62 31.91 33.67
C ASN A 357 18.62 33.05 33.94
N GLY A 358 17.31 32.81 33.79
CA GLY A 358 16.31 33.81 34.20
C GLY A 358 14.87 33.62 33.72
N GLY A 359 13.94 33.55 34.68
CA GLY A 359 12.61 34.19 34.62
C GLY A 359 11.58 33.66 33.62
N GLY A 360 10.65 32.81 34.09
CA GLY A 360 9.60 32.26 33.24
C GLY A 360 8.47 33.22 32.86
N SER A 361 7.82 32.92 31.73
CA SER A 361 6.41 33.24 31.47
C SER A 361 5.81 32.13 30.59
N GLY A 362 4.49 31.90 30.71
CA GLY A 362 3.80 30.77 30.07
C GLY A 362 3.51 31.02 28.59
N SER A 363 4.44 30.66 27.70
CA SER A 363 4.21 30.60 26.25
C SER A 363 4.70 29.27 25.67
N ILE A 364 3.93 28.68 24.75
CA ILE A 364 4.27 27.41 24.09
C ILE A 364 5.47 27.64 23.17
N SER A 365 6.66 27.28 23.64
CA SER A 365 7.90 27.50 22.92
C SER A 365 8.04 26.56 21.72
N MET A 366 7.82 27.12 20.52
CA MET A 366 8.24 26.53 19.24
C MET A 366 9.78 26.56 19.14
N HIS A 367 10.47 25.81 19.99
CA HIS A 367 11.91 25.64 19.87
C HIS A 367 12.22 24.95 18.55
N LYS A 368 12.94 25.66 17.66
CA LYS A 368 13.58 25.11 16.48
C LYS A 368 14.71 24.17 16.91
N GLY A 369 14.33 22.99 17.37
CA GLY A 369 15.16 22.08 18.13
C GLY A 369 16.15 21.35 17.24
N ARG A 370 17.45 21.66 17.41
CA ARG A 370 18.55 20.83 16.90
C ARG A 370 18.26 19.38 17.26
N THR A 371 18.09 18.52 16.27
CA THR A 371 17.60 17.13 16.44
C THR A 371 18.37 16.44 17.55
N ARG A 372 17.69 16.13 18.67
CA ARG A 372 18.24 15.22 19.67
C ARG A 372 18.56 13.90 18.96
N LYS A 373 19.72 13.32 19.26
CA LYS A 373 19.95 11.91 18.95
C LYS A 373 18.79 11.14 19.58
N SER A 374 18.06 10.42 18.75
CA SER A 374 16.90 9.63 19.12
C SER A 374 17.28 8.55 20.13
N ASN A 375 16.36 8.22 21.04
CA ASN A 375 16.55 7.14 22.01
C ASN A 375 16.84 5.80 21.32
N PHE A 376 16.41 5.65 20.05
CA PHE A 376 16.49 4.41 19.27
C PHE A 376 17.71 4.32 18.33
N GLY A 377 18.59 5.33 18.32
CA GLY A 377 19.75 5.42 17.42
C GLY A 377 19.43 5.77 15.95
N VAL A 378 18.25 5.36 15.46
CA VAL A 378 17.68 5.70 14.14
C VAL A 378 16.71 6.90 14.26
N PRO A 379 16.50 7.73 13.21
CA PRO A 379 15.69 8.94 13.31
C PRO A 379 14.28 8.67 13.87
N SER A 380 13.88 9.41 14.91
CA SER A 380 12.58 9.21 15.57
C SER A 380 12.00 10.50 16.16
N ARG A 381 10.69 10.52 16.39
CA ARG A 381 9.96 11.56 17.12
C ARG A 381 8.97 10.91 18.08
N THR A 382 8.97 11.32 19.34
CA THR A 382 7.90 10.99 20.29
C THR A 382 7.03 12.22 20.53
N VAL A 383 5.72 12.02 20.59
CA VAL A 383 4.69 13.01 20.90
C VAL A 383 3.75 12.41 21.93
N VAL A 384 3.66 13.02 23.12
CA VAL A 384 2.54 12.78 24.03
C VAL A 384 1.35 13.57 23.48
N VAL A 385 0.23 12.88 23.22
CA VAL A 385 -0.96 13.47 22.57
C VAL A 385 -1.99 13.84 23.63
N SER A 386 -2.26 12.89 24.52
CA SER A 386 -3.12 13.01 25.70
C SER A 386 -2.51 12.20 26.84
N GLU A 387 -3.06 12.32 28.05
CA GLU A 387 -2.57 11.63 29.25
C GLU A 387 -2.51 10.09 29.08
N GLY A 388 -3.41 9.53 28.27
CA GLY A 388 -3.46 8.10 27.95
C GLY A 388 -2.80 7.71 26.62
N LEU A 389 -2.19 8.63 25.85
CA LEU A 389 -1.62 8.31 24.53
C LEU A 389 -0.26 8.96 24.28
N THR A 390 0.76 8.11 24.10
CA THR A 390 2.05 8.48 23.51
C THR A 390 2.20 7.84 22.14
N ILE A 391 2.64 8.62 21.14
CA ILE A 391 3.00 8.12 19.81
C ILE A 391 4.49 8.32 19.58
N THR A 392 5.21 7.25 19.19
CA THR A 392 6.59 7.33 18.71
C THR A 392 6.66 6.94 17.24
N THR A 393 6.94 7.91 16.36
CA THR A 393 7.27 7.67 14.95
C THR A 393 8.76 7.35 14.81
N ILE A 394 9.12 6.28 14.10
CA ILE A 394 10.51 5.84 13.87
C ILE A 394 10.72 5.62 12.37
N GLN A 395 11.71 6.31 11.81
CA GLN A 395 12.07 6.20 10.40
C GLN A 395 13.23 5.20 10.23
N SER A 396 12.89 3.92 10.24
CA SER A 396 13.83 2.81 10.09
C SER A 396 13.10 1.57 9.56
N LYS A 397 13.84 0.49 9.29
CA LYS A 397 13.21 -0.83 9.26
C LYS A 397 12.98 -1.32 10.70
N TYR A 398 11.98 -2.19 10.89
CA TYR A 398 11.73 -2.81 12.20
C TYR A 398 12.88 -3.73 12.65
N GLU A 399 13.54 -4.41 11.70
CA GLU A 399 14.61 -5.37 11.95
C GLU A 399 15.91 -4.76 12.54
N GLU A 400 15.97 -3.44 12.63
CA GLU A 400 17.06 -2.63 13.20
C GLU A 400 16.75 -2.18 14.64
N VAL A 401 15.47 -2.10 15.01
CA VAL A 401 14.98 -1.58 16.30
C VAL A 401 14.32 -2.65 17.19
N HIS A 402 14.01 -3.84 16.66
CA HIS A 402 13.37 -4.95 17.39
C HIS A 402 13.91 -5.19 18.81
N ALA A 403 15.23 -5.36 18.95
CA ALA A 403 15.90 -5.65 20.23
C ALA A 403 15.81 -4.50 21.27
N GLN A 404 15.37 -3.30 20.85
CA GLN A 404 15.23 -2.12 21.70
C GLN A 404 13.84 -2.06 22.39
N PHE A 405 12.93 -2.96 22.03
CA PHE A 405 11.60 -3.08 22.64
C PHE A 405 11.48 -4.29 23.57
N GLU A 406 12.53 -5.12 23.68
CA GLU A 406 12.57 -6.24 24.62
C GLU A 406 12.51 -5.77 26.08
N PRO A 407 11.87 -6.52 27.00
CA PRO A 407 11.13 -7.76 26.76
C PRO A 407 9.79 -7.53 26.07
N PHE A 408 9.31 -8.53 25.33
CA PHE A 408 7.96 -8.52 24.75
C PHE A 408 7.00 -9.36 25.61
N ASP A 409 5.78 -8.85 25.85
CA ASP A 409 4.69 -9.61 26.45
C ASP A 409 3.51 -9.77 25.46
N PRO A 410 3.16 -11.01 25.09
CA PRO A 410 2.00 -11.30 24.25
C PRO A 410 0.60 -10.99 24.82
N TYR A 411 0.48 -10.37 25.99
CA TYR A 411 -0.80 -9.92 26.56
C TYR A 411 -0.91 -8.38 26.67
N THR A 412 0.18 -7.63 26.55
CA THR A 412 0.19 -6.15 26.42
C THR A 412 0.69 -5.64 25.07
N ASP A 413 1.37 -6.47 24.27
CA ASP A 413 1.97 -6.08 22.98
C ASP A 413 1.21 -6.67 21.78
N VAL A 414 0.97 -5.84 20.76
CA VAL A 414 0.34 -6.25 19.50
C VAL A 414 1.02 -5.58 18.30
N PHE A 415 1.18 -6.35 17.22
CA PHE A 415 1.73 -5.89 15.95
C PHE A 415 0.62 -5.66 14.92
N PHE A 416 0.71 -4.56 14.18
CA PHE A 416 -0.17 -4.23 13.05
C PHE A 416 0.68 -3.96 11.80
N ALA A 417 0.27 -4.50 10.67
CA ALA A 417 0.87 -4.26 9.36
C ALA A 417 -0.22 -3.85 8.37
N PHE A 418 -0.34 -2.54 8.08
CA PHE A 418 -1.41 -2.02 7.24
C PHE A 418 -1.02 -2.06 5.76
N SER A 419 -1.63 -3.00 5.02
CA SER A 419 -1.31 -3.24 3.60
C SER A 419 0.20 -3.35 3.33
N PRO A 420 0.88 -4.34 3.96
CA PRO A 420 2.34 -4.46 3.92
C PRO A 420 2.86 -4.80 2.52
N GLY A 421 2.05 -5.48 1.69
CA GLY A 421 2.42 -5.82 0.31
C GLY A 421 3.32 -7.04 0.20
N PHE A 422 3.23 -7.97 1.17
CA PHE A 422 4.02 -9.21 1.22
C PHE A 422 4.09 -9.94 -0.13
N GLY A 423 2.99 -10.01 -0.88
CA GLY A 423 2.84 -10.69 -2.18
C GLY A 423 3.04 -9.80 -3.42
N PHE A 424 3.65 -8.63 -3.27
CA PHE A 424 4.18 -7.86 -4.40
C PHE A 424 5.64 -8.28 -4.69
N PRO A 425 6.12 -8.14 -5.93
CA PRO A 425 7.53 -8.35 -6.26
C PRO A 425 8.44 -7.42 -5.44
N SER A 426 9.55 -7.94 -4.95
CA SER A 426 10.60 -7.15 -4.30
C SER A 426 11.29 -6.25 -5.32
N GLN A 427 11.27 -4.94 -5.07
CA GLN A 427 12.00 -3.98 -5.92
C GLN A 427 13.51 -4.21 -5.79
N VAL A 428 13.98 -4.48 -4.57
CA VAL A 428 15.38 -4.82 -4.28
C VAL A 428 15.81 -6.05 -5.11
N ALA A 429 15.02 -7.13 -5.13
CA ALA A 429 15.37 -8.32 -5.91
C ALA A 429 15.39 -8.07 -7.43
N VAL A 430 14.52 -7.20 -7.95
CA VAL A 430 14.54 -6.80 -9.37
C VAL A 430 15.78 -5.96 -9.68
N GLU A 431 16.12 -4.97 -8.85
CA GLU A 431 17.32 -4.14 -9.01
C GLU A 431 18.61 -4.95 -8.90
N GLU A 432 18.69 -5.90 -7.97
CA GLU A 432 19.83 -6.83 -7.83
C GLU A 432 19.98 -7.73 -9.06
N ALA A 433 18.88 -8.26 -9.60
CA ALA A 433 18.90 -9.10 -10.80
C ALA A 433 19.21 -8.30 -12.07
N ASP A 434 18.74 -7.04 -12.17
CA ASP A 434 19.04 -6.13 -13.27
C ASP A 434 20.49 -5.65 -13.23
N ARG A 435 21.06 -5.43 -12.03
CA ARG A 435 22.49 -5.14 -11.83
C ARG A 435 23.36 -6.32 -12.23
N ALA A 436 23.05 -7.54 -11.78
CA ALA A 436 23.77 -8.75 -12.20
C ALA A 436 23.72 -8.98 -13.72
N ARG A 437 22.59 -8.64 -14.38
CA ARG A 437 22.45 -8.64 -15.86
C ARG A 437 23.16 -7.47 -16.55
N GLN A 438 23.59 -6.42 -15.85
CA GLN A 438 24.48 -5.39 -16.38
C GLN A 438 25.94 -5.83 -16.23
N GLU A 439 26.35 -6.23 -15.02
CA GLU A 439 27.68 -6.77 -14.70
C GLU A 439 28.07 -7.90 -15.67
N GLY A 440 27.21 -8.91 -15.86
CA GLY A 440 27.48 -10.00 -16.81
C GLY A 440 27.57 -9.58 -18.29
N ARG A 441 26.91 -8.49 -18.70
CA ARG A 441 27.07 -7.94 -20.06
C ARG A 441 28.38 -7.16 -20.21
N ASP A 442 28.78 -6.46 -19.16
CA ASP A 442 30.02 -5.67 -19.16
C ASP A 442 31.27 -6.55 -18.98
N ASP A 443 31.17 -7.70 -18.30
CA ASP A 443 32.23 -8.72 -18.30
C ASP A 443 32.35 -9.45 -19.64
N VAL A 444 31.24 -9.74 -20.34
CA VAL A 444 31.30 -10.23 -21.73
C VAL A 444 31.97 -9.20 -22.65
N ARG A 445 31.65 -7.91 -22.52
CA ARG A 445 32.32 -6.82 -23.26
C ARG A 445 33.81 -6.72 -22.91
N ARG A 446 34.17 -6.80 -21.62
CA ARG A 446 35.56 -6.80 -21.14
C ARG A 446 36.35 -7.99 -21.71
N MET A 447 35.75 -9.18 -21.72
CA MET A 447 36.36 -10.39 -22.28
C MET A 447 36.51 -10.28 -23.82
N GLN A 448 35.52 -9.72 -24.51
CA GLN A 448 35.62 -9.41 -25.95
C GLN A 448 36.73 -8.39 -26.25
N ALA A 449 36.83 -7.31 -25.47
CA ALA A 449 37.87 -6.30 -25.61
C ALA A 449 39.27 -6.90 -25.38
N ALA A 450 39.45 -7.64 -24.28
CA ALA A 450 40.71 -8.35 -23.97
C ALA A 450 41.08 -9.37 -25.08
N ARG A 451 40.10 -10.07 -25.63
CA ARG A 451 40.31 -10.96 -26.79
C ARG A 451 40.72 -10.17 -28.04
N SER A 452 40.10 -9.03 -28.34
CA SER A 452 40.50 -8.21 -29.49
C SER A 452 41.91 -7.63 -29.36
N THR A 453 42.30 -7.16 -28.17
CA THR A 453 43.68 -6.67 -27.94
C THR A 453 44.71 -7.79 -28.02
N TYR A 454 44.36 -9.01 -27.56
CA TYR A 454 45.23 -10.18 -27.71
C TYR A 454 45.41 -10.57 -29.19
N HIS A 455 44.33 -10.59 -29.98
CA HIS A 455 44.43 -10.88 -31.42
C HIS A 455 45.15 -9.77 -32.20
N ALA A 456 45.01 -8.50 -31.80
CA ALA A 456 45.75 -7.38 -32.41
C ALA A 456 47.27 -7.51 -32.16
N ALA A 457 47.70 -7.69 -30.90
CA ALA A 457 49.11 -7.91 -30.57
C ALA A 457 49.67 -9.20 -31.22
N GLY A 458 48.83 -10.22 -31.35
CA GLY A 458 49.15 -11.43 -32.10
C GLY A 458 49.40 -11.15 -33.59
N ALA A 459 48.53 -10.37 -34.24
CA ALA A 459 48.68 -9.98 -35.65
C ALA A 459 49.92 -9.10 -35.89
N GLU A 460 50.16 -8.09 -35.05
CA GLU A 460 51.37 -7.25 -35.11
C GLU A 460 52.65 -8.11 -34.99
N SER A 461 52.65 -9.10 -34.09
CA SER A 461 53.76 -10.05 -33.96
C SER A 461 53.92 -10.94 -35.20
N ALA A 462 52.82 -11.44 -35.78
CA ALA A 462 52.83 -12.28 -36.98
C ALA A 462 53.36 -11.51 -38.21
N GLU A 463 52.83 -10.31 -38.49
CA GLU A 463 53.33 -9.45 -39.58
C GLU A 463 54.83 -9.16 -39.43
N SER A 464 55.32 -8.91 -38.21
CA SER A 464 56.74 -8.71 -37.97
C SER A 464 57.60 -9.94 -38.30
N THR A 465 57.10 -11.15 -38.03
CA THR A 465 57.81 -12.40 -38.36
C THR A 465 57.73 -12.73 -39.84
N GLU A 466 56.58 -12.50 -40.49
CA GLU A 466 56.41 -12.74 -41.93
C GLU A 466 57.24 -11.75 -42.77
N ALA A 467 57.26 -10.46 -42.40
CA ALA A 467 58.12 -9.46 -43.02
C ALA A 467 59.62 -9.73 -42.82
N SER A 468 60.00 -10.39 -41.71
CA SER A 468 61.37 -10.83 -41.47
C SER A 468 61.74 -12.07 -42.30
N ALA A 469 60.82 -13.04 -42.40
CA ALA A 469 60.99 -14.24 -43.21
C ALA A 469 61.03 -13.93 -44.72
N ALA A 470 60.23 -12.98 -45.19
CA ALA A 470 60.26 -12.50 -46.57
C ALA A 470 61.63 -11.92 -46.94
N ARG A 471 62.19 -11.05 -46.09
CA ARG A 471 63.54 -10.47 -46.30
C ARG A 471 64.64 -11.54 -46.33
N ALA A 472 64.57 -12.52 -45.43
CA ALA A 472 65.52 -13.64 -45.43
C ALA A 472 65.38 -14.55 -46.66
N ALA A 473 64.17 -14.66 -47.23
CA ALA A 473 63.94 -15.37 -48.49
C ALA A 473 64.48 -14.57 -49.70
N ASP A 474 64.27 -13.25 -49.74
CA ASP A 474 64.82 -12.38 -50.79
C ASP A 474 66.36 -12.39 -50.77
N GLU A 475 66.98 -12.29 -49.59
CA GLU A 475 68.43 -12.36 -49.39
C GLU A 475 69.00 -13.72 -49.83
N ALA A 476 68.33 -14.83 -49.49
CA ALA A 476 68.71 -16.16 -49.97
C ALA A 476 68.52 -16.35 -51.49
N VAL A 477 67.53 -15.67 -52.10
CA VAL A 477 67.36 -15.64 -53.56
C VAL A 477 68.48 -14.82 -54.23
N GLU A 478 68.95 -13.74 -53.60
CA GLU A 478 70.11 -12.97 -54.10
C GLU A 478 71.42 -13.78 -53.99
N GLU A 479 71.65 -14.51 -52.89
CA GLU A 479 72.78 -15.45 -52.78
C GLU A 479 72.73 -16.56 -53.85
N VAL A 480 71.57 -17.18 -54.06
CA VAL A 480 71.40 -18.22 -55.09
C VAL A 480 71.54 -17.64 -56.50
N ALA A 481 71.09 -16.40 -56.74
CA ALA A 481 71.30 -15.70 -57.99
C ALA A 481 72.79 -15.38 -58.23
N ALA A 482 73.55 -15.02 -57.19
CA ALA A 482 74.99 -14.82 -57.28
C ALA A 482 75.73 -16.14 -57.60
N GLN A 483 75.38 -17.24 -56.91
CA GLN A 483 75.93 -18.57 -57.19
C GLN A 483 75.58 -19.06 -58.60
N MET A 484 74.35 -18.79 -59.09
CA MET A 484 73.97 -19.08 -60.47
C MET A 484 74.66 -18.16 -61.48
N ALA A 485 74.94 -16.89 -61.16
CA ALA A 485 75.71 -16.00 -62.03
C ALA A 485 77.18 -16.47 -62.16
N GLU A 486 77.76 -17.05 -61.11
CA GLU A 486 79.08 -17.67 -61.16
C GLU A 486 79.07 -18.95 -62.01
N GLN A 487 78.12 -19.88 -61.77
CA GLN A 487 77.93 -21.05 -62.63
C GLN A 487 77.57 -20.71 -64.10
N GLN A 488 76.93 -19.57 -64.34
CA GLN A 488 76.65 -19.08 -65.70
C GLN A 488 77.88 -18.47 -66.37
N ARG A 489 78.83 -17.88 -65.63
CA ARG A 489 80.14 -17.50 -66.19
C ARG A 489 80.92 -18.72 -66.64
N ASP A 490 80.91 -19.80 -65.85
CA ASP A 490 81.54 -21.06 -66.22
C ASP A 490 80.84 -21.73 -67.43
N ARG A 491 79.49 -21.70 -67.49
CA ARG A 491 78.74 -22.26 -68.62
C ARG A 491 78.78 -21.40 -69.89
N ALA A 492 78.97 -20.08 -69.78
CA ALA A 492 79.10 -19.19 -70.94
C ALA A 492 80.33 -19.47 -71.81
N ALA A 493 81.29 -20.27 -71.31
CA ALA A 493 82.42 -20.76 -72.09
C ALA A 493 82.07 -21.86 -73.12
N MET A 494 80.86 -22.45 -73.09
CA MET A 494 80.50 -23.60 -73.93
C MET A 494 79.07 -23.57 -74.51
N SER A 495 78.89 -22.97 -75.69
CA SER A 495 77.73 -23.10 -76.62
C SER A 495 76.32 -22.69 -76.09
N GLY A 496 75.33 -22.31 -76.91
CA GLY A 496 75.29 -22.13 -78.37
C GLY A 496 74.24 -23.01 -79.07
N GLY A 497 73.00 -22.52 -79.23
CA GLY A 497 72.01 -23.12 -80.15
C GLY A 497 70.52 -23.11 -79.72
N GLU A 498 69.70 -22.44 -80.54
CA GLU A 498 68.33 -22.80 -80.99
C GLU A 498 67.12 -22.87 -80.02
N GLU A 499 65.93 -22.91 -80.63
CA GLU A 499 64.59 -22.71 -80.03
C GLU A 499 63.84 -24.03 -79.75
N GLY A 500 62.82 -24.00 -78.89
CA GLY A 500 61.90 -25.14 -78.70
C GLY A 500 60.70 -24.82 -77.79
N SER A 501 59.53 -25.41 -78.08
CA SER A 501 58.27 -25.17 -77.37
C SER A 501 57.80 -26.37 -76.54
N SER A 502 56.98 -26.14 -75.49
CA SER A 502 55.83 -26.99 -75.09
C SER A 502 55.10 -26.38 -73.88
N ALA A 503 54.01 -27.01 -73.40
CA ALA A 503 53.04 -26.42 -72.46
C ALA A 503 52.59 -27.34 -71.28
N ARG A 504 52.16 -26.70 -70.18
CA ARG A 504 51.28 -27.14 -69.06
C ARG A 504 51.11 -25.91 -68.12
N GLY A 505 50.01 -25.61 -67.43
CA GLY A 505 48.67 -26.20 -67.39
C GLY A 505 48.34 -26.86 -66.04
N HIS A 506 47.46 -26.27 -65.21
CA HIS A 506 46.77 -26.94 -64.09
C HIS A 506 45.53 -26.18 -63.53
N TYR A 507 44.63 -26.98 -62.93
CA TYR A 507 43.30 -26.78 -62.30
C TYR A 507 42.97 -25.59 -61.34
N THR A 508 41.65 -25.40 -61.15
CA THR A 508 40.95 -24.75 -60.01
C THR A 508 39.97 -25.75 -59.36
N VAL A 509 39.43 -25.46 -58.15
CA VAL A 509 38.37 -26.24 -57.47
C VAL A 509 37.33 -25.29 -56.84
N ASP A 510 36.07 -25.74 -56.72
CA ASP A 510 34.87 -24.94 -56.47
C ASP A 510 34.14 -25.33 -55.14
N ALA A 511 33.03 -24.67 -54.80
CA ALA A 511 32.37 -24.71 -53.48
C ALA A 511 31.25 -25.76 -53.28
N SER A 512 31.01 -26.18 -52.02
CA SER A 512 29.88 -27.01 -51.50
C SER A 512 29.98 -27.19 -49.96
N ALA A 513 29.01 -27.67 -49.15
CA ALA A 513 27.52 -27.71 -49.14
C ALA A 513 27.06 -28.31 -47.75
N GLN A 514 25.80 -28.53 -47.33
CA GLN A 514 24.48 -28.32 -47.97
C GLN A 514 23.32 -27.82 -47.03
N PRO A 515 22.67 -28.58 -46.10
CA PRO A 515 21.20 -28.39 -45.91
C PRO A 515 20.52 -28.48 -44.51
N ALA A 516 19.26 -27.99 -44.47
CA ALA A 516 18.07 -28.40 -43.65
C ALA A 516 18.12 -28.36 -42.10
N GLY A 517 17.05 -28.03 -41.36
CA GLY A 517 15.65 -27.72 -41.71
C GLY A 517 14.63 -28.53 -40.87
N GLY A 518 13.64 -27.90 -40.22
CA GLY A 518 12.57 -28.61 -39.49
C GLY A 518 11.67 -27.72 -38.62
N ASP A 519 10.35 -27.89 -38.75
CA ASP A 519 9.29 -27.13 -38.07
C ASP A 519 8.48 -27.99 -37.07
N VAL A 520 8.09 -27.40 -35.93
CA VAL A 520 6.98 -27.85 -35.06
C VAL A 520 6.40 -26.63 -34.29
N PRO A 521 5.19 -26.69 -33.68
CA PRO A 521 4.16 -25.70 -34.00
C PRO A 521 3.94 -24.61 -32.93
N ALA A 522 3.08 -23.65 -33.27
CA ALA A 522 2.74 -22.52 -32.42
C ALA A 522 2.06 -22.90 -31.10
N GLN A 523 2.48 -22.23 -30.02
CA GLN A 523 1.82 -22.15 -28.72
C GLN A 523 1.76 -20.67 -28.32
N GLU A 524 0.68 -20.23 -27.66
CA GLU A 524 0.39 -18.79 -27.50
C GLU A 524 1.43 -18.05 -26.64
N PRO A 525 1.93 -16.87 -27.08
CA PRO A 525 2.86 -16.08 -26.28
C PRO A 525 2.14 -15.33 -25.14
N ALA A 526 2.70 -15.45 -23.93
CA ALA A 526 2.31 -14.68 -22.75
C ALA A 526 2.45 -13.15 -22.99
N PRO A 527 1.73 -12.29 -22.23
CA PRO A 527 1.73 -10.84 -22.45
C PRO A 527 3.11 -10.21 -22.25
N ILE A 528 3.71 -9.75 -23.36
CA ILE A 528 5.02 -9.10 -23.39
C ILE A 528 4.90 -7.66 -22.89
N PHE A 529 5.53 -7.34 -21.76
CA PHE A 529 5.77 -5.97 -21.33
C PHE A 529 6.97 -5.37 -22.08
N SER A 530 6.71 -4.75 -23.23
CA SER A 530 7.76 -4.18 -24.08
C SER A 530 8.45 -2.97 -23.44
N SER A 531 9.73 -3.12 -23.10
CA SER A 531 10.67 -2.01 -22.92
C SER A 531 10.80 -1.22 -24.24
N PRO A 532 10.97 0.13 -24.23
CA PRO A 532 11.07 0.96 -25.44
C PRO A 532 12.32 0.71 -26.32
N ARG A 533 13.04 -0.39 -26.13
CA ARG A 533 14.17 -0.84 -26.97
C ARG A 533 13.98 -2.23 -27.59
N GLY A 534 12.88 -2.93 -27.30
CA GLY A 534 12.49 -4.15 -28.04
C GLY A 534 13.18 -5.47 -27.62
N ASP A 535 13.96 -5.49 -26.54
CA ASP A 535 14.54 -6.73 -26.00
C ASP A 535 13.43 -7.74 -25.61
N SER A 536 13.51 -8.97 -26.12
CA SER A 536 12.55 -10.04 -25.84
C SER A 536 12.86 -10.74 -24.51
N PHE A 537 11.85 -10.85 -23.64
CA PHE A 537 12.02 -11.37 -22.28
C PHE A 537 11.92 -12.91 -22.23
N THR A 538 12.89 -13.61 -22.83
CA THR A 538 12.99 -15.08 -22.82
C THR A 538 13.48 -15.63 -21.48
N ALA A 539 12.71 -15.39 -20.42
CA ALA A 539 12.95 -15.95 -19.10
C ALA A 539 12.23 -17.30 -18.93
N LEU A 540 12.98 -18.36 -18.65
CA LEU A 540 12.45 -19.54 -17.94
C LEU A 540 12.16 -19.10 -16.50
N THR A 541 10.96 -18.56 -16.27
CA THR A 541 10.63 -17.88 -15.01
C THR A 541 10.52 -18.85 -13.84
N ALA A 542 11.56 -18.87 -13.00
CA ALA A 542 11.33 -18.99 -11.56
C ALA A 542 10.35 -17.90 -11.11
N ALA A 543 9.52 -18.20 -10.11
CA ALA A 543 8.55 -17.22 -9.60
C ALA A 543 9.29 -15.95 -9.10
N PRO A 544 8.76 -14.74 -9.35
CA PRO A 544 9.42 -13.51 -8.93
C PRO A 544 9.51 -13.44 -7.41
N VAL A 545 10.71 -13.14 -6.89
CA VAL A 545 10.95 -13.03 -5.45
C VAL A 545 10.07 -11.93 -4.85
N VAL A 546 9.27 -12.30 -3.85
CA VAL A 546 8.27 -11.42 -3.24
C VAL A 546 8.86 -10.62 -2.07
N GLN A 547 8.25 -9.49 -1.73
CA GLN A 547 8.67 -8.63 -0.62
C GLN A 547 8.70 -9.38 0.72
N ALA A 548 7.77 -10.33 0.93
CA ALA A 548 7.78 -11.24 2.08
C ALA A 548 9.14 -11.93 2.29
N GLN A 549 9.74 -12.41 1.20
CA GLN A 549 10.97 -13.22 1.22
C GLN A 549 12.25 -12.36 1.27
N ARG A 550 12.31 -11.24 0.52
CA ARG A 550 13.54 -10.43 0.42
C ARG A 550 13.64 -9.30 1.45
N GLU A 551 12.52 -8.65 1.77
CA GLU A 551 12.50 -7.40 2.53
C GLU A 551 11.92 -7.56 3.94
N TRP A 552 11.03 -8.54 4.14
CA TRP A 552 10.31 -8.76 5.39
C TRP A 552 10.76 -10.00 6.18
N ALA A 553 11.43 -10.99 5.58
CA ALA A 553 11.65 -12.31 6.19
C ALA A 553 12.25 -12.28 7.60
N LYS A 554 13.32 -11.49 7.81
CA LYS A 554 13.94 -11.30 9.13
C LYS A 554 12.99 -10.62 10.12
N ALA A 555 12.28 -9.59 9.70
CA ALA A 555 11.28 -8.89 10.52
C ALA A 555 10.11 -9.82 10.91
N LEU A 556 9.63 -10.67 10.01
CA LEU A 556 8.57 -11.63 10.28
C LEU A 556 9.02 -12.73 11.25
N GLY A 557 10.23 -13.28 11.08
CA GLY A 557 10.81 -14.21 12.05
C GLY A 557 10.90 -13.60 13.46
N GLN A 558 11.41 -12.37 13.55
CA GLN A 558 11.47 -11.60 14.81
C GLN A 558 10.09 -11.32 15.43
N ILE A 559 9.08 -10.98 14.63
CA ILE A 559 7.70 -10.78 15.11
C ILE A 559 7.12 -12.10 15.62
N LEU A 560 7.29 -13.21 14.89
CA LEU A 560 6.77 -14.51 15.32
C LEU A 560 7.49 -15.02 16.60
N SER A 561 8.79 -14.79 16.75
CA SER A 561 9.51 -15.19 17.97
C SER A 561 9.02 -14.48 19.24
N THR A 562 8.43 -13.27 19.14
CA THR A 562 7.78 -12.62 20.29
C THR A 562 6.57 -13.41 20.81
N ARG A 563 5.92 -14.21 19.96
CA ARG A 563 4.61 -14.85 20.19
C ARG A 563 3.45 -13.87 20.45
N CYS A 564 3.63 -12.57 20.17
CA CYS A 564 2.55 -11.58 20.15
C CYS A 564 1.62 -11.82 18.94
N ALA A 565 0.47 -11.14 18.92
CA ALA A 565 -0.43 -11.17 17.77
C ALA A 565 0.07 -10.23 16.67
N LEU A 566 0.12 -10.71 15.42
CA LEU A 566 0.36 -9.91 14.21
C LEU A 566 -0.96 -9.82 13.42
N VAL A 567 -1.49 -8.62 13.32
CA VAL A 567 -2.64 -8.29 12.48
C VAL A 567 -2.13 -7.71 11.16
N ALA A 568 -2.59 -8.23 10.03
CA ALA A 568 -2.24 -7.73 8.71
C ALA A 568 -3.50 -7.40 7.89
N THR A 569 -3.41 -6.37 7.06
CA THR A 569 -4.55 -5.86 6.27
C THR A 569 -4.19 -5.69 4.79
N GLY A 570 -5.16 -5.52 3.91
CA GLY A 570 -4.93 -5.41 2.46
C GLY A 570 -5.97 -4.58 1.69
N PHE A 571 -5.67 -4.24 0.44
CA PHE A 571 -6.49 -3.34 -0.39
C PHE A 571 -7.63 -4.01 -1.16
N SER A 572 -7.54 -5.32 -1.44
CA SER A 572 -8.54 -6.09 -2.18
C SER A 572 -8.48 -7.60 -1.82
N PRO A 573 -9.47 -8.42 -2.21
CA PRO A 573 -9.44 -9.87 -1.97
C PRO A 573 -8.18 -10.55 -2.53
N ALA A 574 -7.80 -10.19 -3.77
CA ALA A 574 -6.64 -10.75 -4.45
C ALA A 574 -5.30 -10.27 -3.86
N ASP A 575 -5.28 -9.11 -3.20
CA ASP A 575 -4.08 -8.66 -2.47
C ASP A 575 -3.92 -9.43 -1.16
N VAL A 576 -5.02 -9.67 -0.42
CA VAL A 576 -5.01 -10.47 0.82
C VAL A 576 -4.60 -11.92 0.52
N GLU A 577 -5.12 -12.52 -0.55
CA GLU A 577 -4.75 -13.88 -0.95
C GLU A 577 -3.26 -13.98 -1.32
N ARG A 578 -2.74 -13.02 -2.11
CA ARG A 578 -1.31 -12.96 -2.44
C ARG A 578 -0.43 -12.70 -1.21
N ASP A 579 -0.83 -11.80 -0.31
CA ASP A 579 -0.07 -11.50 0.91
C ASP A 579 -0.03 -12.70 1.87
N VAL A 580 -1.11 -13.48 1.98
CA VAL A 580 -1.15 -14.73 2.76
C VAL A 580 -0.27 -15.81 2.13
N LEU A 581 -0.38 -16.05 0.82
CA LEU A 581 0.46 -17.03 0.11
C LEU A 581 1.95 -16.65 0.16
N ALA A 582 2.26 -15.36 0.08
CA ALA A 582 3.62 -14.86 0.22
C ALA A 582 4.16 -15.00 1.64
N PHE A 583 3.34 -14.74 2.66
CA PHE A 583 3.69 -14.97 4.07
C PHE A 583 3.97 -16.47 4.34
N GLU A 584 3.15 -17.39 3.83
CA GLU A 584 3.39 -18.84 3.91
C GLU A 584 4.58 -19.33 3.06
N SER A 585 5.09 -18.51 2.13
CA SER A 585 6.26 -18.83 1.30
C SER A 585 7.61 -18.38 1.88
N VAL A 586 7.61 -17.74 3.05
CA VAL A 586 8.83 -17.35 3.75
C VAL A 586 9.41 -18.56 4.49
N GLU A 587 10.72 -18.78 4.35
CA GLU A 587 11.45 -19.84 5.05
C GLU A 587 11.37 -19.65 6.59
N GLY A 588 11.25 -20.74 7.34
CA GLY A 588 10.95 -20.72 8.78
C GLY A 588 9.49 -20.42 9.12
N VAL A 589 8.85 -19.43 8.48
CA VAL A 589 7.46 -19.03 8.79
C VAL A 589 6.47 -20.18 8.60
N ARG A 590 6.63 -20.98 7.55
CA ARG A 590 5.63 -22.00 7.16
C ARG A 590 5.45 -23.09 8.22
N GLY A 591 4.38 -22.96 9.00
CA GLY A 591 4.02 -23.92 10.05
C GLY A 591 4.47 -23.52 11.45
N GLU A 592 5.21 -22.42 11.62
CA GLU A 592 5.58 -21.85 12.92
C GLU A 592 4.54 -20.86 13.49
N PHE A 593 3.42 -20.64 12.79
CA PHE A 593 2.34 -19.74 13.24
C PHE A 593 0.99 -20.46 13.41
N ASP A 594 0.15 -19.86 14.27
CA ASP A 594 -1.27 -20.18 14.43
C ASP A 594 -2.14 -19.04 13.90
N TRP A 595 -3.25 -19.38 13.25
CA TRP A 595 -4.26 -18.40 12.81
C TRP A 595 -5.06 -17.87 14.01
N LEU A 596 -5.16 -16.55 14.16
CA LEU A 596 -6.04 -15.89 15.13
C LEU A 596 -7.36 -15.43 14.49
N ILE A 597 -7.27 -14.73 13.36
CA ILE A 597 -8.40 -14.23 12.57
C ILE A 597 -8.20 -14.65 11.12
N THR A 598 -9.18 -15.36 10.56
CA THR A 598 -9.13 -15.80 9.16
C THR A 598 -9.31 -14.62 8.18
N PRO A 599 -8.66 -14.67 7.00
CA PRO A 599 -8.74 -13.60 6.00
C PRO A 599 -10.17 -13.37 5.52
N GLY A 600 -10.52 -12.09 5.37
CA GLY A 600 -11.81 -11.62 4.88
C GLY A 600 -11.95 -10.11 5.04
N GLU A 601 -13.12 -9.58 4.69
CA GLU A 601 -13.39 -8.14 4.73
C GLU A 601 -13.26 -7.54 6.15
N ASN A 602 -12.72 -6.33 6.22
CA ASN A 602 -12.62 -5.52 7.44
C ASN A 602 -13.88 -4.65 7.57
N VAL A 603 -14.58 -4.78 8.70
CA VAL A 603 -15.77 -3.97 9.01
C VAL A 603 -15.45 -2.46 9.02
N PHE A 604 -14.22 -2.11 9.36
CA PHE A 604 -13.73 -0.72 9.45
C PHE A 604 -12.83 -0.33 8.28
N ALA A 605 -13.01 -0.94 7.11
CA ALA A 605 -12.42 -0.49 5.85
C ALA A 605 -12.82 0.96 5.52
N SER A 606 -11.94 1.71 4.87
CA SER A 606 -12.26 3.04 4.33
C SER A 606 -13.34 2.91 3.25
N GLN A 607 -14.45 3.66 3.37
CA GLN A 607 -15.47 3.61 2.33
C GLN A 607 -15.13 4.49 1.10
N GLN A 608 -14.26 5.50 1.23
CA GLN A 608 -13.79 6.33 0.10
C GLN A 608 -12.79 5.58 -0.81
N TRP A 609 -12.90 5.79 -2.12
CA TRP A 609 -11.93 5.31 -3.12
C TRP A 609 -10.62 6.11 -3.11
N ALA A 610 -9.51 5.40 -3.17
CA ALA A 610 -8.20 5.92 -3.56
C ALA A 610 -7.90 5.46 -5.00
N VAL A 611 -7.96 6.40 -5.94
CA VAL A 611 -7.62 6.20 -7.36
C VAL A 611 -6.12 6.46 -7.55
N ALA A 612 -5.43 5.60 -8.31
CA ALA A 612 -4.01 5.74 -8.62
C ALA A 612 -3.73 6.81 -9.70
N ASP A 613 -2.70 7.64 -9.49
CA ASP A 613 -2.30 8.69 -10.45
C ASP A 613 -1.67 8.11 -11.75
N PHE A 614 -1.27 6.83 -11.77
CA PHE A 614 -0.66 6.17 -12.93
C PHE A 614 -1.64 5.36 -13.80
N ASP A 615 -2.82 5.03 -13.30
CA ASP A 615 -3.89 4.35 -14.05
C ASP A 615 -5.23 4.57 -13.32
N PRO A 616 -6.12 5.45 -13.85
CA PRO A 616 -7.42 5.72 -13.24
C PRO A 616 -8.34 4.50 -13.07
N ARG A 617 -8.07 3.38 -13.76
CA ARG A 617 -8.84 2.13 -13.60
C ARG A 617 -8.50 1.44 -12.27
N VAL A 618 -7.33 1.71 -11.70
CA VAL A 618 -6.87 1.18 -10.41
C VAL A 618 -7.41 2.08 -9.30
N ALA A 619 -8.62 1.77 -8.85
CA ALA A 619 -9.27 2.40 -7.70
C ALA A 619 -9.47 1.38 -6.58
N VAL A 620 -8.82 1.60 -5.43
CA VAL A 620 -8.85 0.71 -4.25
C VAL A 620 -9.54 1.39 -3.07
N LYS A 621 -10.00 0.59 -2.10
CA LYS A 621 -10.41 1.09 -0.78
C LYS A 621 -9.31 0.77 0.22
N ALA A 622 -8.87 1.77 0.98
CA ALA A 622 -7.84 1.58 1.98
C ALA A 622 -8.33 0.59 3.05
N ASN A 623 -7.45 -0.34 3.45
CA ASN A 623 -7.67 -1.23 4.59
C ASN A 623 -8.92 -2.14 4.45
N TRP A 624 -9.21 -2.61 3.22
CA TRP A 624 -10.39 -3.42 2.88
C TRP A 624 -10.42 -4.79 3.57
N GLY A 625 -9.32 -5.52 3.59
CA GLY A 625 -9.26 -6.89 4.13
C GLY A 625 -8.45 -6.97 5.42
N LEU A 626 -8.75 -7.95 6.28
CA LEU A 626 -8.05 -8.17 7.56
C LEU A 626 -7.92 -9.66 7.90
N TRP A 627 -6.71 -10.04 8.33
CA TRP A 627 -6.35 -11.32 8.92
C TRP A 627 -5.41 -11.12 10.11
N ALA A 628 -5.24 -12.16 10.94
CA ALA A 628 -4.27 -12.13 12.04
C ALA A 628 -3.71 -13.50 12.36
N VAL A 629 -2.41 -13.53 12.71
CA VAL A 629 -1.61 -14.73 13.03
C VAL A 629 -0.79 -14.50 14.30
N ARG A 630 -0.18 -15.57 14.81
CA ARG A 630 0.64 -15.57 16.02
C ARG A 630 1.77 -16.59 15.89
N GLY A 631 2.98 -16.28 16.35
CA GLY A 631 4.02 -17.31 16.51
C GLY A 631 3.60 -18.39 17.51
N LYS A 632 3.85 -19.65 17.18
CA LYS A 632 3.39 -20.80 17.95
C LYS A 632 3.91 -20.82 19.38
N ARG A 633 3.04 -21.29 20.28
CA ARG A 633 3.44 -21.74 21.61
C ARG A 633 3.69 -23.25 21.53
N TYR A 634 4.95 -23.66 21.60
CA TYR A 634 5.27 -25.04 21.97
C TYR A 634 4.89 -25.20 23.44
N ASP A 635 3.70 -25.75 23.70
CA ASP A 635 3.34 -26.22 25.02
C ASP A 635 4.39 -27.24 25.44
N ILE A 636 5.15 -26.94 26.49
CA ILE A 636 6.05 -27.90 27.11
C ILE A 636 5.15 -28.96 27.74
N GLN A 637 4.96 -30.07 27.01
CA GLN A 637 4.38 -31.28 27.58
C GLN A 637 5.34 -31.74 28.67
N GLY A 638 5.02 -31.36 29.92
CA GLY A 638 5.70 -31.90 31.11
C GLY A 638 5.68 -33.43 31.02
N PRO A 639 6.78 -34.10 31.40
CA PRO A 639 7.04 -35.49 31.02
C PRO A 639 5.83 -36.37 31.34
N THR A 640 5.19 -36.87 30.29
CA THR A 640 4.02 -37.74 30.40
C THR A 640 4.45 -39.00 31.15
N GLY A 641 3.89 -39.19 32.34
CA GLY A 641 4.17 -40.36 33.17
C GLY A 641 3.92 -41.65 32.40
N GLN A 642 4.83 -42.62 32.59
CA GLN A 642 4.72 -43.98 32.07
C GLN A 642 3.61 -44.77 32.76
#